data_AF-A0A1X1I4H4-F1
#
_entry.id   AF-A0A1X1I4H4-F1
#
_cell.length_a   1.000
_cell.length_b   1.000
_cell.length_c   1.000
_cell.angle_alpha   90.00
_cell.angle_beta   90.00
_cell.angle_gamma   90.00
#
_symmetry.space_group_name_H-M   'P 1'
#
loop_
_entity.id
_entity.type
_entity.pdbx_description
1 polymer ?
#
loop_
_entity_poly.entity_id
_entity_poly.type
_entity_poly.pdbx_seq_one_letter_code
_entity_poly.pdbx_strand_id
1 'polypeptide(L)'
;MKKSKKILVTSLATATLGLIALSDTTGDFPFSAQHVSAQEKDASKNGKVVKENTTSAPNQAEKPKTPAQNPAEKPKTPAQNPAEKPKTPAQKPAEKPKTPAQNPAEKPKNTSPKEDKSKSTAQSGWVGSSYYENGTKVTNKWIFDKKANSYFYLNASGNYVQNAWVGNYYLKSDGKMAKSEWIYDKNYGSYYYLTAEGSYARNAWVGNYYLKSDGKRAKNEWIYDNNYGSYYYLTGEGSYARNTWVGNYYLKSDGKMAKAEWIYDKNYGSYYYLTAEGSYARNKWVGNYYLKSDGKMAKNEWVDGGRYYVGDDGVWQPKPAPKPAPKPAEKPKTPAQKPAEKPKTPAPKPAPKPAEKPKTPAQKPAEKPKTPAPKPAEKAKETTPKQDKSQSKVQSGWVGNYYLKSDGKRAKNEWVDGGRYYVDSDGKKVKSDWIYDKNYGSYYYLTAEGSYARNKWVGNYYLKSDGKMAKNEWVDGGRYYVESDGEMARDKWVDGGRYYVGYNGVWQPKPADGNPYSAALKKAKSYNSSLHMSKKALYDQLTSQVTHGFSSSAAQYAIDHLNVDYKENALVRAREYRKYRNLSKTEIYDRLTSPSIGKFTKEEANYAIQKLDLTPEGSSARNKWVGYYYYKSDGKMAKNEWVDGGRYYVESDGEMARDKWVDGGRYYVGYDGVWQPKPADGNPYSAALKKAKSYNSSLHMSKKALYDQLTSQVTHGFSSSAAQYAIDHLNVDYKENALVRAREYRKYRNLSKTEIYDRLTSPSIGKFTKEEANYAIQKLGDK
;
A
#
# COMPACT_ATOMS: atom_id res chain seq x y z
N MET A 1 52.83 61.15 -25.57
CA MET A 1 52.96 59.77 -26.12
C MET A 1 52.32 58.80 -25.13
N LYS A 2 51.71 57.64 -25.43
CA LYS A 2 51.15 56.93 -26.62
C LYS A 2 50.12 55.94 -26.00
N LYS A 3 48.90 55.67 -26.46
CA LYS A 3 48.01 56.17 -27.54
C LYS A 3 46.53 56.06 -27.06
N SER A 4 45.72 57.09 -27.28
CA SER A 4 44.33 57.09 -27.83
C SER A 4 43.34 55.92 -27.51
N LYS A 5 42.15 56.19 -26.92
CA LYS A 5 40.81 56.47 -27.57
C LYS A 5 39.89 55.22 -27.61
N LYS A 6 38.54 55.29 -27.67
CA LYS A 6 37.45 56.28 -27.38
C LYS A 6 36.08 55.54 -27.61
N ILE A 7 34.91 56.18 -27.41
CA ILE A 7 33.55 55.81 -27.91
C ILE A 7 32.88 54.67 -27.07
N LEU A 8 31.73 54.78 -26.38
CA LEU A 8 30.55 55.71 -26.32
C LEU A 8 29.48 55.52 -27.42
N VAL A 9 28.22 55.95 -27.17
CA VAL A 9 26.96 55.90 -28.00
C VAL A 9 26.01 54.76 -27.55
N THR A 10 24.83 54.95 -26.91
CA THR A 10 23.59 55.77 -27.13
C THR A 10 22.57 55.09 -28.09
N SER A 11 21.23 55.15 -27.92
CA SER A 11 20.33 55.81 -26.92
C SER A 11 18.83 55.55 -27.19
N LEU A 12 17.95 56.13 -26.33
CA LEU A 12 16.50 56.43 -26.55
C LEU A 12 15.56 55.21 -26.58
N ALA A 13 14.23 55.30 -26.37
CA ALA A 13 13.28 56.14 -25.60
C ALA A 13 11.84 55.57 -25.90
N THR A 14 10.69 55.99 -25.37
CA THR A 14 10.18 57.21 -24.70
C THR A 14 9.19 56.86 -23.57
N ALA A 15 8.56 57.85 -22.92
CA ALA A 15 7.53 57.65 -21.88
C ALA A 15 6.44 58.75 -21.88
N THR A 16 5.22 58.38 -21.48
CA THR A 16 4.08 59.24 -21.03
C THR A 16 3.11 58.34 -20.23
N LEU A 17 2.56 58.59 -19.04
CA LEU A 17 2.10 59.74 -18.21
C LEU A 17 0.59 60.10 -18.32
N GLY A 18 -0.07 60.23 -17.15
CA GLY A 18 -1.50 60.51 -16.94
C GLY A 18 -2.16 59.48 -15.98
N LEU A 19 -2.23 59.60 -14.64
CA LEU A 19 -2.69 60.63 -13.67
C LEU A 19 -4.21 60.63 -13.35
N ILE A 20 -4.56 60.21 -12.11
CA ILE A 20 -5.64 60.73 -11.23
C ILE A 20 -7.11 60.39 -11.70
N ALA A 21 -8.14 60.17 -10.85
CA ALA A 21 -8.34 60.37 -9.40
C ALA A 21 -9.04 59.18 -8.68
N LEU A 22 -9.32 59.35 -7.38
CA LEU A 22 -10.27 58.56 -6.58
C LEU A 22 -11.67 59.19 -6.61
N SER A 23 -12.72 58.37 -6.45
CA SER A 23 -14.03 58.80 -5.92
C SER A 23 -14.81 57.62 -5.32
N ASP A 24 -15.51 57.87 -4.22
CA ASP A 24 -16.40 56.90 -3.55
C ASP A 24 -17.75 56.75 -4.28
N THR A 25 -18.42 55.61 -4.10
CA THR A 25 -19.77 55.61 -3.48
C THR A 25 -20.28 54.22 -3.09
N THR A 26 -21.15 54.22 -2.09
CA THR A 26 -22.01 53.10 -1.65
C THR A 26 -23.11 52.77 -2.67
N GLY A 27 -23.50 51.49 -2.76
CA GLY A 27 -24.69 51.06 -3.51
C GLY A 27 -25.17 49.69 -3.02
N ASP A 28 -26.49 49.56 -2.81
CA ASP A 28 -27.10 48.45 -2.09
C ASP A 28 -27.51 47.23 -2.94
N PHE A 29 -27.83 46.16 -2.20
CA PHE A 29 -28.72 45.02 -2.45
C PHE A 29 -29.85 45.21 -3.51
N PRO A 30 -30.43 44.13 -4.11
CA PRO A 30 -30.67 42.85 -3.42
C PRO A 30 -30.50 41.52 -4.16
N PHE A 31 -30.45 40.45 -3.38
CA PHE A 31 -30.87 39.10 -3.82
C PHE A 31 -32.39 39.08 -4.07
N SER A 32 -32.83 38.35 -5.08
CA SER A 32 -34.20 37.84 -5.17
C SER A 32 -34.17 36.32 -5.19
N ALA A 33 -34.98 35.69 -4.33
CA ALA A 33 -35.09 34.24 -4.25
C ALA A 33 -36.38 33.78 -4.93
N GLN A 34 -36.26 32.89 -5.92
CA GLN A 34 -37.40 32.15 -6.46
C GLN A 34 -37.20 30.66 -6.24
N HIS A 35 -38.04 30.09 -5.38
CA HIS A 35 -38.26 28.65 -5.32
C HIS A 35 -38.96 28.21 -6.60
N VAL A 36 -38.43 27.18 -7.27
CA VAL A 36 -39.18 26.38 -8.24
C VAL A 36 -39.00 24.91 -7.88
N SER A 37 -40.09 24.27 -7.46
CA SER A 37 -40.17 22.82 -7.35
C SER A 37 -40.49 22.23 -8.72
N ALA A 38 -39.84 21.11 -9.06
CA ALA A 38 -40.20 20.29 -10.21
C ALA A 38 -40.58 18.89 -9.70
N GLN A 39 -41.75 18.40 -10.11
CA GLN A 39 -42.31 17.13 -9.66
C GLN A 39 -41.70 15.96 -10.44
N GLU A 40 -41.59 14.80 -9.80
CA GLU A 40 -41.51 13.53 -10.52
C GLU A 40 -42.83 13.29 -11.27
N LYS A 41 -42.75 12.73 -12.49
CA LYS A 41 -43.90 12.20 -13.23
C LYS A 41 -43.57 10.81 -13.76
N ASP A 42 -44.55 9.94 -13.64
CA ASP A 42 -44.42 8.49 -13.83
C ASP A 42 -45.07 8.02 -15.16
N ALA A 43 -44.71 6.81 -15.59
CA ALA A 43 -45.27 6.06 -16.73
C ALA A 43 -45.07 6.69 -18.14
N SER A 44 -45.03 5.92 -19.24
CA SER A 44 -45.73 4.65 -19.48
C SER A 44 -45.01 3.67 -20.41
N LYS A 45 -45.63 2.49 -20.58
CA LYS A 45 -45.15 1.31 -21.31
C LYS A 45 -45.61 1.31 -22.77
N ASN A 46 -44.86 0.64 -23.64
CA ASN A 46 -45.44 -0.19 -24.70
C ASN A 46 -44.44 -1.25 -25.20
N GLY A 47 -44.92 -2.37 -25.75
CA GLY A 47 -44.02 -3.43 -26.25
C GLY A 47 -44.70 -4.66 -26.86
N LYS A 48 -43.93 -5.43 -27.64
CA LYS A 48 -44.22 -6.75 -28.22
C LYS A 48 -42.86 -7.37 -28.58
N VAL A 49 -42.36 -8.45 -27.98
CA VAL A 49 -42.85 -9.84 -27.87
C VAL A 49 -42.81 -10.59 -29.19
N VAL A 50 -41.79 -11.44 -29.34
CA VAL A 50 -41.77 -12.69 -30.12
C VAL A 50 -41.00 -13.73 -29.25
N LYS A 51 -41.43 -15.00 -29.28
CA LYS A 51 -40.81 -16.14 -28.56
C LYS A 51 -39.80 -16.87 -29.50
N GLU A 52 -38.98 -17.86 -29.15
CA GLU A 52 -39.20 -19.06 -28.33
C GLU A 52 -37.90 -19.75 -27.82
N ASN A 53 -38.09 -20.61 -26.81
CA ASN A 53 -37.44 -21.92 -26.58
C ASN A 53 -35.92 -22.09 -26.74
N THR A 54 -35.25 -22.45 -25.63
CA THR A 54 -34.97 -23.89 -25.39
C THR A 54 -34.73 -24.19 -23.91
N THR A 55 -34.96 -25.44 -23.50
CA THR A 55 -34.91 -25.94 -22.11
C THR A 55 -33.75 -26.93 -21.95
N SER A 56 -33.14 -27.00 -20.77
CA SER A 56 -32.45 -28.21 -20.28
C SER A 56 -32.40 -28.22 -18.74
N ALA A 57 -32.49 -29.42 -18.16
CA ALA A 57 -32.69 -29.66 -16.73
C ALA A 57 -31.41 -30.17 -16.03
N PRO A 58 -31.33 -30.10 -14.67
CA PRO A 58 -30.20 -30.63 -13.92
C PRO A 58 -30.28 -32.15 -13.77
N ASN A 59 -29.21 -32.87 -14.12
CA ASN A 59 -29.13 -34.32 -13.92
C ASN A 59 -28.69 -34.70 -12.50
N GLN A 60 -29.19 -35.84 -12.04
CA GLN A 60 -28.94 -36.39 -10.70
C GLN A 60 -27.57 -37.08 -10.57
N ALA A 61 -27.22 -37.45 -9.35
CA ALA A 61 -25.95 -38.08 -9.00
C ALA A 61 -25.94 -39.60 -9.26
N GLU A 62 -24.75 -40.12 -9.59
CA GLU A 62 -24.39 -41.52 -9.40
C GLU A 62 -23.16 -41.67 -8.48
N LYS A 63 -22.93 -42.90 -8.00
CA LYS A 63 -22.20 -43.21 -6.77
C LYS A 63 -20.96 -44.08 -7.03
N PRO A 64 -19.75 -43.64 -6.62
CA PRO A 64 -18.60 -44.53 -6.47
C PRO A 64 -18.63 -45.29 -5.12
N LYS A 65 -17.89 -46.41 -5.04
CA LYS A 65 -17.98 -47.38 -3.94
C LYS A 65 -16.86 -47.22 -2.90
N THR A 66 -17.17 -47.63 -1.66
CA THR A 66 -16.25 -47.77 -0.52
C THR A 66 -15.23 -48.91 -0.72
N PRO A 67 -13.94 -48.70 -0.41
CA PRO A 67 -13.02 -49.77 0.03
C PRO A 67 -13.00 -49.88 1.56
N ALA A 68 -12.85 -51.10 2.09
CA ALA A 68 -13.07 -51.39 3.52
C ALA A 68 -11.99 -50.84 4.47
N GLN A 69 -12.39 -50.58 5.73
CA GLN A 69 -11.49 -50.35 6.87
C GLN A 69 -11.29 -51.66 7.65
N ASN A 70 -10.06 -51.97 8.05
CA ASN A 70 -9.73 -52.59 9.35
C ASN A 70 -8.20 -52.51 9.63
N PRO A 71 -7.72 -52.66 10.87
CA PRO A 71 -7.71 -51.54 11.81
C PRO A 71 -6.30 -51.15 12.30
N ALA A 72 -6.15 -49.91 12.77
CA ALA A 72 -4.92 -49.43 13.41
C ALA A 72 -4.97 -49.60 14.95
N GLU A 73 -3.79 -49.76 15.57
CA GLU A 73 -3.65 -50.18 16.96
C GLU A 73 -3.83 -49.08 18.02
N LYS A 74 -3.91 -49.52 19.28
CA LYS A 74 -4.33 -48.76 20.47
C LYS A 74 -3.16 -48.43 21.42
N PRO A 75 -2.97 -47.16 21.78
CA PRO A 75 -2.38 -46.74 23.06
C PRO A 75 -3.49 -46.18 23.98
N LYS A 76 -4.01 -46.95 24.96
CA LYS A 76 -3.49 -47.10 26.33
C LYS A 76 -3.42 -45.79 27.14
N THR A 77 -4.56 -45.43 27.73
CA THR A 77 -4.70 -44.49 28.86
C THR A 77 -4.21 -45.11 30.17
N PRO A 78 -3.60 -44.33 31.08
CA PRO A 78 -3.75 -44.48 32.53
C PRO A 78 -4.91 -43.59 33.00
N ALA A 79 -6.07 -44.14 33.38
CA ALA A 79 -6.34 -44.69 34.72
C ALA A 79 -6.45 -43.59 35.80
N GLN A 80 -7.68 -43.09 36.01
CA GLN A 80 -8.13 -42.37 37.21
C GLN A 80 -9.16 -43.24 37.95
N ASN A 81 -9.19 -43.18 39.29
CA ASN A 81 -10.27 -43.68 40.15
C ASN A 81 -9.94 -43.35 41.64
N PRO A 82 -10.88 -43.44 42.60
CA PRO A 82 -12.34 -43.25 42.50
C PRO A 82 -12.98 -42.41 43.66
N ALA A 83 -14.25 -42.02 43.49
CA ALA A 83 -15.25 -41.75 44.56
C ALA A 83 -14.98 -40.56 45.54
N GLU A 84 -15.94 -40.01 46.32
CA GLU A 84 -17.31 -40.42 46.67
C GLU A 84 -18.45 -39.45 46.21
N LYS A 85 -19.67 -39.61 46.76
CA LYS A 85 -20.95 -39.12 46.21
C LYS A 85 -22.00 -38.83 47.35
N PRO A 86 -23.31 -38.70 47.08
CA PRO A 86 -24.10 -37.45 47.07
C PRO A 86 -25.01 -37.20 48.31
N LYS A 87 -25.82 -36.13 48.27
CA LYS A 87 -27.27 -36.18 48.58
C LYS A 87 -28.09 -35.02 47.96
N THR A 88 -29.43 -35.16 47.92
CA THR A 88 -30.41 -34.24 47.30
C THR A 88 -31.77 -34.43 48.01
N PRO A 89 -32.62 -33.39 48.13
CA PRO A 89 -33.92 -33.27 47.39
C PRO A 89 -34.18 -31.81 46.89
N ALA A 90 -35.05 -31.43 45.93
CA ALA A 90 -36.44 -31.77 45.53
C ALA A 90 -37.54 -31.21 46.49
N GLN A 91 -38.70 -30.66 46.09
CA GLN A 91 -39.27 -30.20 44.79
C GLN A 91 -40.59 -29.37 44.99
N LYS A 92 -40.81 -28.24 44.26
CA LYS A 92 -42.13 -27.58 43.91
C LYS A 92 -43.16 -27.24 45.04
N PRO A 93 -44.35 -26.63 44.78
CA PRO A 93 -44.86 -25.81 43.67
C PRO A 93 -45.25 -24.36 44.11
N ALA A 94 -46.24 -23.69 43.48
CA ALA A 94 -46.55 -22.25 43.63
C ALA A 94 -48.05 -21.91 43.63
N GLU A 95 -48.45 -20.72 44.11
CA GLU A 95 -49.83 -20.20 44.00
C GLU A 95 -49.98 -18.66 44.02
N LYS A 96 -51.20 -18.15 43.79
CA LYS A 96 -51.68 -16.75 43.61
C LYS A 96 -53.23 -16.79 43.77
N PRO A 97 -54.05 -15.71 43.92
CA PRO A 97 -53.81 -14.27 44.20
C PRO A 97 -54.68 -13.69 45.36
N LYS A 98 -54.61 -12.37 45.66
CA LYS A 98 -55.76 -11.39 45.69
C LYS A 98 -55.42 -10.04 46.36
N THR A 99 -56.28 -9.05 46.10
CA THR A 99 -56.30 -7.67 46.66
C THR A 99 -57.31 -7.55 47.82
N PRO A 100 -57.24 -6.48 48.64
CA PRO A 100 -58.42 -5.60 48.79
C PRO A 100 -58.06 -4.09 48.73
N ALA A 101 -59.06 -3.19 48.83
CA ALA A 101 -58.90 -1.75 48.58
C ALA A 101 -59.84 -0.85 49.43
N GLN A 102 -59.67 0.48 49.28
CA GLN A 102 -60.52 1.61 49.74
C GLN A 102 -60.33 2.15 51.18
N ASN A 103 -59.76 3.37 51.27
CA ASN A 103 -60.34 4.68 51.71
C ASN A 103 -61.30 4.77 52.94
N PRO A 104 -61.48 5.96 53.59
CA PRO A 104 -61.31 7.31 53.02
C PRO A 104 -60.66 8.44 53.89
N ALA A 105 -60.32 9.53 53.19
CA ALA A 105 -60.42 10.96 53.54
C ALA A 105 -59.98 11.53 54.91
N GLU A 106 -59.12 12.55 54.87
CA GLU A 106 -59.45 13.87 55.44
C GLU A 106 -58.66 15.05 54.79
N LYS A 107 -59.18 16.27 54.91
CA LYS A 107 -58.55 17.55 54.54
C LYS A 107 -59.33 18.68 55.24
N PRO A 108 -58.68 19.63 55.95
CA PRO A 108 -58.64 20.99 55.39
C PRO A 108 -57.43 21.85 55.80
N LYS A 109 -57.41 23.07 55.23
CA LYS A 109 -56.74 24.31 55.67
C LYS A 109 -55.23 24.50 55.47
N ASN A 110 -54.98 25.60 54.77
CA ASN A 110 -53.74 26.26 54.37
C ASN A 110 -53.16 27.11 55.52
N THR A 111 -51.88 26.97 55.84
CA THR A 111 -51.06 27.99 56.54
C THR A 111 -49.61 27.98 56.08
N SER A 112 -49.25 28.91 55.21
CA SER A 112 -47.94 29.60 55.26
C SER A 112 -48.02 30.77 56.26
N PRO A 113 -46.92 31.36 56.76
CA PRO A 113 -45.54 31.24 56.27
C PRO A 113 -44.44 31.03 57.34
N LYS A 114 -43.26 30.60 56.89
CA LYS A 114 -42.01 31.39 57.04
C LYS A 114 -40.90 30.88 56.12
N GLU A 115 -39.96 31.76 55.79
CA GLU A 115 -38.69 31.36 55.19
C GLU A 115 -37.84 30.60 56.21
N ASP A 116 -37.11 29.57 55.77
CA ASP A 116 -35.84 29.23 56.41
C ASP A 116 -34.80 28.79 55.36
N LYS A 117 -33.55 29.23 55.52
CA LYS A 117 -32.50 29.19 54.50
C LYS A 117 -31.69 27.88 54.53
N SER A 118 -32.37 26.74 54.43
CA SER A 118 -31.70 25.45 54.21
C SER A 118 -31.23 25.31 52.75
N LYS A 119 -30.01 25.82 52.47
CA LYS A 119 -29.35 25.70 51.16
C LYS A 119 -28.88 24.26 50.90
N SER A 120 -29.83 23.37 50.61
CA SER A 120 -29.59 21.97 50.30
C SER A 120 -28.58 21.82 49.16
N THR A 121 -27.38 21.33 49.48
CA THR A 121 -26.33 21.00 48.53
C THR A 121 -26.67 19.67 47.85
N ALA A 122 -27.63 19.70 46.93
CA ALA A 122 -28.16 18.53 46.22
C ALA A 122 -27.02 17.66 45.64
N GLN A 123 -26.78 16.52 46.30
CA GLN A 123 -25.58 15.72 46.08
C GLN A 123 -25.68 14.93 44.78
N SER A 124 -24.66 15.02 43.92
CA SER A 124 -24.61 14.28 42.65
C SER A 124 -24.19 12.82 42.88
N GLY A 125 -24.84 11.86 42.22
CA GLY A 125 -24.53 10.43 42.37
C GLY A 125 -25.53 9.48 41.72
N TRP A 126 -25.29 8.18 41.91
CA TRP A 126 -26.17 7.10 41.46
C TRP A 126 -27.28 6.80 42.46
N VAL A 127 -28.50 6.60 41.95
CA VAL A 127 -29.67 6.08 42.68
C VAL A 127 -30.25 4.95 41.82
N GLY A 128 -30.02 3.71 42.23
CA GLY A 128 -30.34 2.53 41.41
C GLY A 128 -29.62 2.56 40.07
N SER A 129 -30.37 2.40 38.97
CA SER A 129 -29.85 2.48 37.60
C SER A 129 -29.74 3.90 37.03
N SER A 130 -30.06 4.92 37.83
CA SER A 130 -30.15 6.32 37.39
C SER A 130 -29.06 7.21 38.00
N TYR A 131 -28.55 8.17 37.24
CA TYR A 131 -27.62 9.18 37.74
C TYR A 131 -28.32 10.52 37.94
N TYR A 132 -28.00 11.21 39.03
CA TYR A 132 -28.52 12.53 39.38
C TYR A 132 -27.36 13.53 39.46
N GLU A 133 -27.52 14.67 38.78
CA GLU A 133 -26.56 15.77 38.72
C GLU A 133 -27.21 17.00 39.36
N ASN A 134 -26.68 17.40 40.52
CA ASN A 134 -27.24 18.44 41.40
C ASN A 134 -28.74 18.24 41.71
N GLY A 135 -29.15 16.99 41.98
CA GLY A 135 -30.54 16.62 42.26
C GLY A 135 -31.43 16.45 41.02
N THR A 136 -30.98 16.85 39.82
CA THR A 136 -31.72 16.65 38.57
C THR A 136 -31.39 15.28 37.96
N LYS A 137 -32.40 14.52 37.53
CA LYS A 137 -32.19 13.22 36.88
C LYS A 137 -31.55 13.40 35.49
N VAL A 138 -30.46 12.71 35.22
CA VAL A 138 -29.78 12.76 33.92
C VAL A 138 -30.41 11.80 32.92
N THR A 139 -30.72 12.29 31.72
CA THR A 139 -31.29 11.52 30.60
C THR A 139 -30.53 11.79 29.29
N ASN A 140 -30.53 10.83 28.37
CA ASN A 140 -29.93 10.90 27.02
C ASN A 140 -28.45 11.35 26.94
N LYS A 141 -27.69 11.24 28.04
CA LYS A 141 -26.38 11.88 28.23
C LYS A 141 -25.34 10.86 28.69
N TRP A 142 -24.09 11.05 28.24
CA TRP A 142 -22.93 10.33 28.76
C TRP A 142 -22.46 10.93 30.10
N ILE A 143 -22.23 10.08 31.09
CA ILE A 143 -21.67 10.44 32.41
C ILE A 143 -20.39 9.65 32.65
N PHE A 144 -19.37 10.31 33.18
CA PHE A 144 -18.15 9.66 33.65
C PHE A 144 -18.19 9.52 35.17
N ASP A 145 -18.22 8.30 35.67
CA ASP A 145 -18.14 8.02 37.10
C ASP A 145 -16.68 7.84 37.53
N LYS A 146 -16.21 8.76 38.37
CA LYS A 146 -14.85 8.74 38.94
C LYS A 146 -14.59 7.55 39.86
N LYS A 147 -15.61 6.97 40.50
CA LYS A 147 -15.47 5.79 41.37
C LYS A 147 -15.32 4.51 40.55
N ALA A 148 -16.11 4.39 39.48
CA ALA A 148 -16.03 3.25 38.55
C ALA A 148 -14.91 3.41 37.49
N ASN A 149 -14.27 4.59 37.42
CA ASN A 149 -13.30 5.01 36.40
C ASN A 149 -13.76 4.71 34.96
N SER A 150 -15.05 4.90 34.68
CA SER A 150 -15.64 4.53 33.38
C SER A 150 -16.83 5.41 32.99
N TYR A 151 -17.18 5.35 31.72
CA TYR A 151 -18.31 6.04 31.12
C TYR A 151 -19.56 5.16 31.13
N PHE A 152 -20.70 5.78 31.37
CA PHE A 152 -22.04 5.20 31.30
C PHE A 152 -22.90 6.10 30.40
N TYR A 153 -23.84 5.52 29.66
CA TYR A 153 -24.83 6.29 28.89
C TYR A 153 -26.22 6.14 29.51
N LEU A 154 -26.83 7.26 29.90
CA LEU A 154 -28.19 7.30 30.43
C LEU A 154 -29.17 7.45 29.26
N ASN A 155 -30.19 6.59 29.19
CA ASN A 155 -31.23 6.63 28.16
C ASN A 155 -32.30 7.72 28.44
N ALA A 156 -33.36 7.76 27.62
CA ALA A 156 -34.45 8.73 27.77
C ALA A 156 -35.21 8.62 29.10
N SER A 157 -35.30 7.41 29.68
CA SER A 157 -35.86 7.18 31.01
C SER A 157 -34.90 7.54 32.15
N GLY A 158 -33.67 7.94 31.83
CA GLY A 158 -32.60 8.24 32.79
C GLY A 158 -32.01 7.01 33.46
N ASN A 159 -32.08 5.84 32.82
CA ASN A 159 -31.43 4.61 33.29
C ASN A 159 -30.19 4.32 32.43
N TYR A 160 -29.13 3.75 33.01
CA TYR A 160 -27.96 3.37 32.22
C TYR A 160 -28.28 2.26 31.21
N VAL A 161 -27.68 2.36 30.03
CA VAL A 161 -27.74 1.34 28.97
C VAL A 161 -26.74 0.22 29.27
N GLN A 162 -27.11 -1.03 28.99
CA GLN A 162 -26.31 -2.23 29.24
C GLN A 162 -26.51 -3.27 28.13
N ASN A 163 -25.48 -4.06 27.85
CA ASN A 163 -25.41 -5.07 26.78
C ASN A 163 -25.84 -4.56 25.38
N ALA A 164 -25.53 -3.30 25.05
CA ALA A 164 -26.02 -2.65 23.84
C ALA A 164 -25.06 -1.57 23.33
N TRP A 165 -25.22 -1.24 22.04
CA TRP A 165 -24.47 -0.18 21.37
C TRP A 165 -25.11 1.19 21.55
N VAL A 166 -24.29 2.21 21.78
CA VAL A 166 -24.65 3.63 21.72
C VAL A 166 -23.68 4.32 20.76
N GLY A 167 -24.12 4.54 19.53
CA GLY A 167 -23.24 4.99 18.44
C GLY A 167 -22.15 3.95 18.16
N ASN A 168 -20.88 4.34 18.33
CA ASN A 168 -19.73 3.45 18.10
C ASN A 168 -19.22 2.74 19.37
N TYR A 169 -19.90 2.92 20.51
CA TYR A 169 -19.46 2.44 21.83
C TYR A 169 -20.37 1.32 22.33
N TYR A 170 -19.81 0.30 22.98
CA TYR A 170 -20.59 -0.77 23.62
C TYR A 170 -20.64 -0.59 25.13
N LEU A 171 -21.84 -0.70 25.72
CA LEU A 171 -22.04 -0.72 27.16
C LEU A 171 -22.20 -2.17 27.62
N LYS A 172 -21.43 -2.58 28.63
CA LYS A 172 -21.38 -3.96 29.14
C LYS A 172 -22.56 -4.27 30.07
N SER A 173 -22.59 -5.48 30.61
CA SER A 173 -23.66 -5.96 31.52
C SER A 173 -23.74 -5.22 32.85
N ASP A 174 -22.72 -4.45 33.20
CA ASP A 174 -22.64 -3.60 34.39
C ASP A 174 -22.79 -2.10 34.06
N GLY A 175 -23.27 -1.77 32.86
CA GLY A 175 -23.45 -0.41 32.36
C GLY A 175 -22.15 0.32 31.96
N LYS A 176 -20.97 -0.24 32.24
CA LYS A 176 -19.69 0.40 31.90
C LYS A 176 -19.41 0.31 30.41
N MET A 177 -18.90 1.39 29.83
CA MET A 177 -18.39 1.40 28.46
C MET A 177 -17.16 0.48 28.33
N ALA A 178 -17.15 -0.35 27.29
CA ALA A 178 -16.06 -1.26 26.98
C ALA A 178 -14.84 -0.51 26.39
N LYS A 179 -13.62 -0.92 26.76
CA LYS A 179 -12.35 -0.33 26.32
C LYS A 179 -11.22 -1.37 26.26
N SER A 180 -10.42 -1.31 25.20
CA SER A 180 -9.27 -2.22 24.94
C SER A 180 -9.61 -3.72 25.09
N GLU A 181 -10.84 -4.11 24.73
CA GLU A 181 -11.38 -5.45 25.01
C GLU A 181 -12.22 -6.00 23.86
N TRP A 182 -12.29 -7.33 23.78
CA TRP A 182 -13.13 -8.06 22.84
C TRP A 182 -14.53 -8.28 23.43
N ILE A 183 -15.56 -7.87 22.69
CA ILE A 183 -16.97 -8.10 23.01
C ILE A 183 -17.57 -9.07 21.99
N TYR A 184 -18.34 -10.04 22.46
CA TYR A 184 -19.19 -10.87 21.60
C TYR A 184 -20.63 -10.37 21.69
N ASP A 185 -21.15 -9.81 20.59
CA ASP A 185 -22.55 -9.42 20.51
C ASP A 185 -23.40 -10.59 19.99
N LYS A 186 -24.28 -11.09 20.85
CA LYS A 186 -25.19 -12.20 20.56
C LYS A 186 -26.21 -11.85 19.46
N ASN A 187 -26.60 -10.57 19.34
CA ASN A 187 -27.59 -10.12 18.36
C ASN A 187 -27.02 -10.13 16.93
N TYR A 188 -25.72 -9.86 16.80
CA TYR A 188 -24.99 -9.89 15.51
C TYR A 188 -24.18 -11.18 15.29
N GLY A 189 -24.21 -12.11 16.26
CA GLY A 189 -23.49 -13.39 16.21
C GLY A 189 -21.97 -13.27 16.06
N SER A 190 -21.38 -12.14 16.47
CA SER A 190 -20.01 -11.78 16.07
C SER A 190 -19.21 -11.09 17.16
N TYR A 191 -17.89 -11.15 17.00
CA TYR A 191 -16.92 -10.46 17.85
C TYR A 191 -16.62 -9.06 17.30
N TYR A 192 -16.48 -8.11 18.22
CA TYR A 192 -16.06 -6.74 18.01
C TYR A 192 -14.90 -6.44 18.97
N TYR A 193 -14.01 -5.53 18.61
CA TYR A 193 -12.96 -5.04 19.52
C TYR A 193 -13.14 -3.54 19.76
N LEU A 194 -13.15 -3.13 21.02
CA LEU A 194 -13.21 -1.71 21.40
C LEU A 194 -11.79 -1.20 21.67
N THR A 195 -11.44 -0.03 21.15
CA THR A 195 -10.13 0.59 21.31
C THR A 195 -9.94 1.19 22.72
N ALA A 196 -8.79 1.82 22.99
CA ALA A 196 -8.55 2.53 24.26
C ALA A 196 -9.48 3.74 24.45
N GLU A 197 -9.91 4.35 23.35
CA GLU A 197 -10.93 5.40 23.30
C GLU A 197 -12.32 4.83 23.64
N GLY A 198 -12.56 3.55 23.29
CA GLY A 198 -13.78 2.78 23.58
C GLY A 198 -14.71 2.61 22.37
N SER A 199 -14.36 3.16 21.21
CA SER A 199 -15.10 2.94 19.98
C SER A 199 -14.67 1.63 19.30
N TYR A 200 -15.54 1.02 18.48
CA TYR A 200 -15.18 -0.23 17.81
C TYR A 200 -14.14 -0.03 16.71
N ALA A 201 -13.14 -0.92 16.67
CA ALA A 201 -12.16 -1.00 15.60
C ALA A 201 -12.81 -1.54 14.31
N ARG A 202 -12.41 -0.99 13.16
CA ARG A 202 -12.94 -1.34 11.83
C ARG A 202 -11.92 -1.07 10.73
N ASN A 203 -11.95 -1.89 9.67
CA ASN A 203 -10.94 -1.94 8.60
C ASN A 203 -9.50 -2.09 9.12
N ALA A 204 -9.30 -2.83 10.22
CA ALA A 204 -8.07 -2.83 10.98
C ALA A 204 -7.73 -4.20 11.58
N TRP A 205 -6.44 -4.46 11.79
CA TRP A 205 -5.94 -5.64 12.50
C TRP A 205 -5.86 -5.40 14.00
N VAL A 206 -6.28 -6.39 14.79
CA VAL A 206 -6.09 -6.46 16.24
C VAL A 206 -5.45 -7.81 16.54
N GLY A 207 -4.13 -7.82 16.73
CA GLY A 207 -3.34 -9.05 16.77
C GLY A 207 -3.47 -9.82 15.44
N ASN A 208 -3.86 -11.09 15.52
CA ASN A 208 -4.03 -11.95 14.34
C ASN A 208 -5.42 -11.87 13.69
N TYR A 209 -6.31 -10.98 14.16
CA TYR A 209 -7.71 -10.89 13.74
C TYR A 209 -7.96 -9.59 12.95
N TYR A 210 -8.76 -9.67 11.88
CA TYR A 210 -9.20 -8.48 11.14
C TYR A 210 -10.63 -8.07 11.54
N LEU A 211 -10.86 -6.77 11.74
CA LEU A 211 -12.19 -6.19 11.93
C LEU A 211 -12.62 -5.51 10.63
N LYS A 212 -13.79 -5.88 10.11
CA LYS A 212 -14.35 -5.38 8.83
C LYS A 212 -14.90 -3.96 8.97
N SER A 213 -15.45 -3.41 7.89
CA SER A 213 -15.98 -2.03 7.84
C SER A 213 -17.15 -1.79 8.79
N ASP A 214 -17.94 -2.83 9.10
CA ASP A 214 -19.03 -2.85 10.07
C ASP A 214 -18.58 -3.20 11.50
N GLY A 215 -17.27 -3.29 11.74
CA GLY A 215 -16.68 -3.62 13.04
C GLY A 215 -16.67 -5.10 13.39
N LYS A 216 -17.28 -5.98 12.58
CA LYS A 216 -17.31 -7.42 12.84
C LYS A 216 -15.97 -8.07 12.55
N ARG A 217 -15.53 -8.96 13.42
CA ARG A 217 -14.35 -9.81 13.22
C ARG A 217 -14.58 -10.75 12.04
N ALA A 218 -13.65 -10.75 11.08
CA ALA A 218 -13.70 -11.63 9.92
C ALA A 218 -13.44 -13.10 10.29
N LYS A 219 -14.08 -14.04 9.58
CA LYS A 219 -13.99 -15.49 9.80
C LYS A 219 -14.44 -16.27 8.57
N ASN A 220 -13.70 -17.34 8.22
CA ASN A 220 -13.92 -18.18 7.04
C ASN A 220 -13.96 -17.42 5.69
N GLU A 221 -13.30 -16.26 5.60
CA GLU A 221 -13.43 -15.35 4.47
C GLU A 221 -12.10 -14.73 4.03
N TRP A 222 -12.03 -14.36 2.76
CA TRP A 222 -10.92 -13.61 2.19
C TRP A 222 -11.13 -12.11 2.42
N ILE A 223 -10.07 -11.42 2.85
CA ILE A 223 -10.02 -9.97 3.05
C ILE A 223 -8.88 -9.40 2.21
N TYR A 224 -9.13 -8.31 1.50
CA TYR A 224 -8.09 -7.50 0.88
C TYR A 224 -7.75 -6.31 1.79
N ASP A 225 -6.50 -6.20 2.22
CA ASP A 225 -6.03 -5.06 2.99
C ASP A 225 -5.33 -4.05 2.07
N ASN A 226 -5.98 -2.89 1.89
CA ASN A 226 -5.46 -1.78 1.09
C ASN A 226 -4.14 -1.21 1.64
N ASN A 227 -3.89 -1.31 2.95
CA ASN A 227 -2.65 -0.80 3.57
C ASN A 227 -1.43 -1.68 3.23
N TYR A 228 -1.66 -2.97 2.99
CA TYR A 228 -0.61 -3.95 2.64
C TYR A 228 -0.64 -4.40 1.18
N GLY A 229 -1.61 -3.92 0.38
CA GLY A 229 -1.78 -4.26 -1.04
C GLY A 229 -1.98 -5.75 -1.29
N SER A 230 -2.58 -6.49 -0.35
CA SER A 230 -2.55 -7.95 -0.37
C SER A 230 -3.82 -8.60 0.20
N TYR A 231 -4.03 -9.85 -0.23
CA TYR A 231 -5.11 -10.71 0.25
C TYR A 231 -4.65 -11.54 1.46
N TYR A 232 -5.54 -11.70 2.42
CA TYR A 232 -5.41 -12.52 3.61
C TYR A 232 -6.65 -13.42 3.71
N TYR A 233 -6.50 -14.63 4.24
CA TYR A 233 -7.64 -15.51 4.56
C TYR A 233 -7.78 -15.64 6.07
N LEU A 234 -8.98 -15.40 6.62
CA LEU A 234 -9.27 -15.60 8.03
C LEU A 234 -9.92 -16.97 8.25
N THR A 235 -9.35 -17.75 9.16
CA THR A 235 -9.75 -19.13 9.47
C THR A 235 -11.12 -19.21 10.17
N GLY A 236 -11.56 -20.43 10.49
CA GLY A 236 -12.72 -20.69 11.35
C GLY A 236 -12.59 -20.16 12.78
N GLU A 237 -11.38 -19.81 13.23
CA GLU A 237 -11.13 -19.15 14.50
C GLU A 237 -11.17 -17.62 14.38
N GLY A 238 -11.11 -17.09 13.15
CA GLY A 238 -11.00 -15.67 12.81
C GLY A 238 -9.55 -15.15 12.73
N SER A 239 -8.56 -15.99 13.05
CA SER A 239 -7.13 -15.72 12.92
C SER A 239 -6.71 -15.79 11.44
N TYR A 240 -5.70 -15.02 11.01
CA TYR A 240 -5.20 -15.16 9.63
C TYR A 240 -4.45 -16.48 9.41
N ALA A 241 -4.71 -17.12 8.27
CA ALA A 241 -3.99 -18.30 7.81
C ALA A 241 -2.56 -17.91 7.34
N ARG A 242 -1.56 -18.74 7.66
CA ARG A 242 -0.14 -18.50 7.34
C ARG A 242 0.62 -19.80 7.19
N ASN A 243 1.64 -19.82 6.32
CA ASN A 243 2.42 -21.00 5.92
C ASN A 243 1.54 -22.20 5.51
N THR A 244 0.46 -21.94 4.76
CA THR A 244 -0.55 -22.97 4.45
C THR A 244 -1.32 -22.65 3.18
N TRP A 245 -1.95 -23.67 2.61
CA TRP A 245 -2.82 -23.57 1.44
C TRP A 245 -4.27 -23.29 1.82
N VAL A 246 -4.93 -22.44 1.05
CA VAL A 246 -6.39 -22.23 1.08
C VAL A 246 -6.89 -22.37 -0.36
N GLY A 247 -7.45 -23.54 -0.69
CA GLY A 247 -7.77 -23.90 -2.07
C GLY A 247 -6.51 -23.92 -2.94
N ASN A 248 -6.50 -23.14 -4.03
CA ASN A 248 -5.36 -23.05 -4.95
C ASN A 248 -4.33 -21.97 -4.58
N TYR A 249 -4.49 -21.30 -3.44
CA TYR A 249 -3.71 -20.14 -3.01
C TYR A 249 -2.84 -20.49 -1.80
N TYR A 250 -1.62 -19.95 -1.74
CA TYR A 250 -0.72 -20.13 -0.59
C TYR A 250 -0.60 -18.84 0.23
N LEU A 251 -0.77 -18.94 1.54
CA LEU A 251 -0.57 -17.84 2.49
C LEU A 251 0.82 -17.96 3.12
N LYS A 252 1.61 -16.89 3.04
CA LYS A 252 2.99 -16.82 3.51
C LYS A 252 3.07 -16.67 5.03
N SER A 253 4.29 -16.59 5.59
CA SER A 253 4.52 -16.51 7.03
C SER A 253 3.92 -15.28 7.71
N ASP A 254 3.80 -14.18 6.96
CA ASP A 254 3.16 -12.92 7.34
C ASP A 254 1.65 -12.86 7.02
N GLY A 255 1.06 -14.00 6.61
CA GLY A 255 -0.36 -14.11 6.27
C GLY A 255 -0.76 -13.62 4.88
N LYS A 256 0.16 -13.01 4.12
CA LYS A 256 -0.13 -12.51 2.77
C LYS A 256 -0.25 -13.65 1.77
N MET A 257 -1.22 -13.57 0.87
CA MET A 257 -1.32 -14.44 -0.30
C MET A 257 -0.09 -14.26 -1.21
N ALA A 258 0.54 -15.36 -1.57
CA ALA A 258 1.64 -15.37 -2.52
C ALA A 258 1.15 -15.10 -3.96
N LYS A 259 1.89 -14.30 -4.74
CA LYS A 259 1.51 -13.85 -6.08
C LYS A 259 2.72 -13.53 -6.95
N ALA A 260 2.72 -14.06 -8.18
CA ALA A 260 3.81 -13.95 -9.16
C ALA A 260 5.19 -14.45 -8.67
N GLU A 261 5.22 -15.30 -7.63
CA GLU A 261 6.42 -15.68 -6.89
C GLU A 261 6.54 -17.19 -6.69
N TRP A 262 7.77 -17.66 -6.50
CA TRP A 262 8.06 -19.03 -6.08
C TRP A 262 7.96 -19.16 -4.56
N ILE A 263 7.29 -20.21 -4.08
CA ILE A 263 7.32 -20.62 -2.67
C ILE A 263 7.91 -22.02 -2.54
N TYR A 264 8.44 -22.32 -1.35
CA TYR A 264 8.83 -23.67 -0.96
C TYR A 264 7.95 -24.13 0.19
N ASP A 265 7.16 -25.19 -0.03
CA ASP A 265 6.37 -25.81 1.02
C ASP A 265 7.17 -26.95 1.66
N LYS A 266 7.54 -26.75 2.92
CA LYS A 266 8.29 -27.74 3.72
C LYS A 266 7.51 -29.03 3.94
N ASN A 267 6.18 -28.99 3.98
CA ASN A 267 5.34 -30.16 4.22
C ASN A 267 5.32 -31.10 3.00
N TYR A 268 5.49 -30.55 1.80
CA TYR A 268 5.57 -31.31 0.54
C TYR A 268 7.01 -31.42 -0.01
N GLY A 269 8.01 -30.89 0.70
CA GLY A 269 9.42 -30.89 0.29
C GLY A 269 9.71 -30.22 -1.05
N SER A 270 8.81 -29.36 -1.53
CA SER A 270 8.69 -29.00 -2.96
C SER A 270 8.51 -27.52 -3.21
N TYR A 271 9.02 -27.06 -4.36
CA TYR A 271 8.76 -25.72 -4.88
C TYR A 271 7.44 -25.67 -5.66
N TYR A 272 6.75 -24.54 -5.56
CA TYR A 272 5.52 -24.20 -6.29
C TYR A 272 5.65 -22.76 -6.79
N TYR A 273 5.03 -22.44 -7.93
CA TYR A 273 4.93 -21.06 -8.42
C TYR A 273 3.49 -20.57 -8.37
N LEU A 274 3.25 -19.41 -7.76
CA LEU A 274 1.94 -18.74 -7.78
C LEU A 274 1.91 -17.72 -8.91
N THR A 275 0.86 -17.73 -9.73
CA THR A 275 0.72 -16.83 -10.88
C THR A 275 0.42 -15.38 -10.46
N ALA A 276 0.27 -14.48 -11.43
CA ALA A 276 -0.17 -13.10 -11.17
C ALA A 276 -1.59 -13.01 -10.58
N GLU A 277 -2.37 -14.10 -10.67
CA GLU A 277 -3.69 -14.26 -10.07
C GLU A 277 -3.62 -14.88 -8.66
N GLY A 278 -2.44 -15.31 -8.22
CA GLY A 278 -2.18 -15.90 -6.89
C GLY A 278 -2.42 -17.41 -6.78
N SER A 279 -3.01 -18.04 -7.80
CA SER A 279 -3.21 -19.49 -7.84
C SER A 279 -1.93 -20.23 -8.26
N TYR A 280 -1.74 -21.47 -7.81
CA TYR A 280 -0.56 -22.24 -8.21
C TYR A 280 -0.59 -22.64 -9.70
N ALA A 281 0.55 -22.49 -10.37
CA ALA A 281 0.77 -22.96 -11.72
C ALA A 281 0.87 -24.49 -11.75
N ARG A 282 0.23 -25.12 -12.74
CA ARG A 282 0.24 -26.58 -12.96
C ARG A 282 0.17 -26.93 -14.44
N ASN A 283 0.73 -28.08 -14.81
CA ASN A 283 0.87 -28.58 -16.20
C ASN A 283 1.53 -27.57 -17.16
N LYS A 284 2.47 -26.73 -16.69
CA LYS A 284 3.06 -25.67 -17.51
C LYS A 284 4.49 -25.31 -17.12
N TRP A 285 5.20 -24.72 -18.06
CA TRP A 285 6.50 -24.08 -17.86
C TRP A 285 6.36 -22.71 -17.16
N VAL A 286 7.33 -22.39 -16.31
CA VAL A 286 7.58 -21.06 -15.73
C VAL A 286 9.09 -20.83 -15.77
N GLY A 287 9.54 -20.02 -16.74
CA GLY A 287 10.97 -19.99 -17.10
C GLY A 287 11.44 -21.37 -17.54
N ASN A 288 12.60 -21.79 -17.05
CA ASN A 288 13.20 -23.09 -17.39
C ASN A 288 12.70 -24.26 -16.52
N TYR A 289 11.67 -24.05 -15.70
CA TYR A 289 11.14 -25.03 -14.74
C TYR A 289 9.73 -25.47 -15.14
N TYR A 290 9.42 -26.76 -14.97
CA TYR A 290 8.08 -27.30 -15.24
C TYR A 290 7.31 -27.57 -13.94
N LEU A 291 6.06 -27.12 -13.87
CA LEU A 291 5.14 -27.41 -12.77
C LEU A 291 4.18 -28.53 -13.19
N LYS A 292 4.12 -29.58 -12.38
CA LYS A 292 3.32 -30.80 -12.63
C LYS A 292 1.82 -30.58 -12.35
N SER A 293 1.01 -31.63 -12.50
CA SER A 293 -0.45 -31.58 -12.33
C SER A 293 -0.90 -31.22 -10.91
N ASP A 294 -0.08 -31.58 -9.91
CA ASP A 294 -0.25 -31.22 -8.49
C ASP A 294 0.42 -29.88 -8.11
N GLY A 295 0.96 -29.16 -9.09
CA GLY A 295 1.62 -27.86 -8.90
C GLY A 295 3.07 -27.92 -8.45
N LYS A 296 3.63 -29.10 -8.15
CA LYS A 296 5.03 -29.23 -7.74
C LYS A 296 5.98 -29.00 -8.91
N MET A 297 7.10 -28.35 -8.65
CA MET A 297 8.24 -28.30 -9.56
C MET A 297 8.78 -29.71 -9.82
N ALA A 298 8.95 -30.05 -11.09
CA ALA A 298 9.54 -31.31 -11.53
C ALA A 298 11.05 -31.34 -11.28
N LYS A 299 11.62 -32.51 -10.97
CA LYS A 299 13.06 -32.74 -10.76
C LYS A 299 13.46 -34.17 -11.17
N ASN A 300 14.61 -34.33 -11.84
CA ASN A 300 15.15 -35.60 -12.34
C ASN A 300 14.13 -36.45 -13.14
N GLU A 301 13.28 -35.83 -13.94
CA GLU A 301 12.17 -36.52 -14.62
C GLU A 301 11.90 -35.98 -16.02
N TRP A 302 11.27 -36.81 -16.85
CA TRP A 302 10.77 -36.42 -18.16
C TRP A 302 9.39 -35.77 -18.03
N VAL A 303 9.25 -34.57 -18.60
CA VAL A 303 8.07 -33.71 -18.45
C VAL A 303 7.38 -33.43 -19.78
N ASP A 304 6.20 -32.82 -19.71
CA ASP A 304 5.48 -32.26 -20.87
C ASP A 304 5.32 -33.26 -22.04
N GLY A 305 4.72 -34.42 -21.73
CA GLY A 305 4.52 -35.52 -22.68
C GLY A 305 5.78 -36.32 -23.00
N GLY A 306 6.82 -36.25 -22.17
CA GLY A 306 8.10 -36.93 -22.40
C GLY A 306 9.01 -36.23 -23.40
N ARG A 307 8.75 -34.95 -23.69
CA ARG A 307 9.47 -34.17 -24.71
C ARG A 307 10.74 -33.51 -24.18
N TYR A 308 10.80 -33.24 -22.88
CA TYR A 308 11.90 -32.53 -22.22
C TYR A 308 12.28 -33.23 -20.92
N TYR A 309 13.54 -33.11 -20.51
CA TYR A 309 14.05 -33.62 -19.23
C TYR A 309 14.49 -32.46 -18.34
N VAL A 310 14.19 -32.53 -17.04
CA VAL A 310 14.63 -31.54 -16.03
C VAL A 310 15.64 -32.17 -15.07
N GLY A 311 16.65 -31.40 -14.68
CA GLY A 311 17.72 -31.82 -13.77
C GLY A 311 17.31 -31.94 -12.30
N ASP A 312 18.29 -32.14 -11.42
CA ASP A 312 18.08 -32.19 -9.96
C ASP A 312 17.73 -30.81 -9.38
N ASP A 313 18.18 -29.75 -10.03
CA ASP A 313 17.75 -28.36 -9.81
C ASP A 313 16.34 -28.07 -10.36
N GLY A 314 15.76 -28.98 -11.15
CA GLY A 314 14.50 -28.80 -11.89
C GLY A 314 14.62 -27.95 -13.16
N VAL A 315 15.84 -27.57 -13.56
CA VAL A 315 16.10 -26.80 -14.79
C VAL A 315 16.05 -27.71 -16.00
N TRP A 316 15.35 -27.29 -17.05
CA TRP A 316 15.36 -27.98 -18.35
C TRP A 316 16.78 -28.16 -18.90
N GLN A 317 17.12 -29.41 -19.21
CA GLN A 317 18.39 -29.78 -19.83
C GLN A 317 18.20 -29.96 -21.35
N PRO A 318 18.88 -29.16 -22.20
CA PRO A 318 18.84 -29.36 -23.65
C PRO A 318 19.55 -30.67 -24.01
N LYS A 319 18.92 -31.47 -24.88
CA LYS A 319 19.46 -32.78 -25.29
C LYS A 319 20.80 -32.59 -26.02
N PRO A 320 21.89 -33.26 -25.62
CA PRO A 320 23.14 -33.26 -26.37
C PRO A 320 22.92 -33.75 -27.80
N ALA A 321 23.60 -33.12 -28.77
CA ALA A 321 23.55 -33.55 -30.17
C ALA A 321 24.09 -34.98 -30.32
N PRO A 322 23.49 -35.84 -31.18
CA PRO A 322 23.94 -37.21 -31.36
C PRO A 322 25.35 -37.23 -31.97
N LYS A 323 26.31 -37.78 -31.22
CA LYS A 323 27.67 -38.03 -31.70
C LYS A 323 27.63 -39.13 -32.79
N PRO A 324 28.44 -39.06 -33.87
CA PRO A 324 28.37 -40.04 -34.95
C PRO A 324 28.52 -41.49 -34.48
N ALA A 325 27.69 -42.38 -35.01
CA ALA A 325 27.67 -43.79 -34.62
C ALA A 325 28.90 -44.55 -35.16
N PRO A 326 29.57 -45.39 -34.35
CA PRO A 326 30.61 -46.29 -34.84
C PRO A 326 30.06 -47.32 -35.83
N LYS A 327 30.91 -47.72 -36.79
CA LYS A 327 30.63 -48.80 -37.76
C LYS A 327 30.55 -50.15 -37.01
N PRO A 328 29.64 -51.07 -37.38
CA PRO A 328 29.52 -52.37 -36.69
C PRO A 328 30.72 -53.28 -36.94
N ALA A 329 31.08 -54.06 -35.91
CA ALA A 329 32.02 -55.18 -35.97
C ALA A 329 31.28 -56.50 -35.65
N GLU A 330 31.95 -57.64 -35.88
CA GLU A 330 31.30 -58.94 -36.08
C GLU A 330 30.89 -59.71 -34.82
N LYS A 331 30.19 -60.83 -35.04
CA LYS A 331 29.40 -61.57 -34.03
C LYS A 331 29.82 -63.06 -33.95
N PRO A 332 30.20 -63.57 -32.76
CA PRO A 332 30.26 -65.00 -32.46
C PRO A 332 28.87 -65.65 -32.23
N LYS A 333 28.82 -66.99 -32.21
CA LYS A 333 27.58 -67.80 -32.24
C LYS A 333 27.25 -68.46 -30.88
N THR A 334 25.96 -68.45 -30.52
CA THR A 334 25.03 -69.59 -30.24
C THR A 334 25.59 -70.85 -29.51
N PRO A 335 24.87 -71.56 -28.58
CA PRO A 335 23.43 -71.86 -28.73
C PRO A 335 22.49 -72.07 -27.51
N ALA A 336 21.20 -71.88 -27.80
CA ALA A 336 19.98 -72.63 -27.41
C ALA A 336 19.65 -73.08 -25.96
N GLN A 337 18.41 -72.78 -25.52
CA GLN A 337 17.42 -73.81 -25.15
C GLN A 337 15.95 -73.31 -25.25
N LYS A 338 15.01 -74.26 -25.40
CA LYS A 338 13.53 -74.19 -25.53
C LYS A 338 13.02 -75.65 -25.38
N PRO A 339 11.74 -76.01 -25.04
CA PRO A 339 10.51 -75.49 -25.67
C PRO A 339 9.20 -75.43 -24.81
N ALA A 340 8.14 -74.89 -25.45
CA ALA A 340 6.70 -75.14 -25.20
C ALA A 340 6.08 -74.62 -23.86
N GLU A 341 4.75 -74.46 -23.70
CA GLU A 341 3.59 -74.77 -24.56
C GLU A 341 2.78 -73.51 -25.04
N LYS A 342 1.50 -73.67 -25.41
CA LYS A 342 0.77 -72.85 -26.42
C LYS A 342 -0.79 -73.04 -26.28
N PRO A 343 -1.62 -72.77 -27.32
CA PRO A 343 -2.24 -71.51 -27.75
C PRO A 343 -3.71 -71.29 -27.30
N LYS A 344 -4.28 -70.10 -27.61
CA LYS A 344 -5.56 -69.99 -28.36
C LYS A 344 -5.69 -68.60 -29.03
N THR A 345 -6.39 -68.54 -30.17
CA THR A 345 -6.53 -67.34 -31.06
C THR A 345 -7.89 -67.38 -31.77
N PRO A 346 -8.45 -66.24 -32.20
CA PRO A 346 -8.43 -65.83 -33.63
C PRO A 346 -8.20 -64.31 -33.82
N ALA A 347 -7.36 -63.79 -34.73
CA ALA A 347 -7.34 -63.83 -36.22
C ALA A 347 -7.98 -62.57 -36.88
N PRO A 348 -7.19 -61.66 -37.49
CA PRO A 348 -7.67 -60.50 -38.26
C PRO A 348 -7.49 -60.65 -39.79
N LYS A 349 -8.38 -60.04 -40.60
CA LYS A 349 -8.32 -59.99 -42.08
C LYS A 349 -9.32 -58.94 -42.63
N PRO A 350 -9.07 -58.23 -43.75
CA PRO A 350 -7.82 -57.78 -44.38
C PRO A 350 -7.77 -56.23 -44.50
N ALA A 351 -6.75 -55.69 -45.19
CA ALA A 351 -6.72 -54.30 -45.65
C ALA A 351 -7.15 -54.16 -47.13
N PRO A 352 -7.53 -52.95 -47.58
CA PRO A 352 -7.36 -52.52 -48.98
C PRO A 352 -6.30 -51.41 -49.14
N LYS A 353 -5.72 -51.31 -50.34
CA LYS A 353 -4.89 -50.17 -50.81
C LYS A 353 -5.77 -49.19 -51.65
N PRO A 354 -5.29 -47.97 -51.98
CA PRO A 354 -6.16 -46.86 -52.38
C PRO A 354 -6.41 -46.73 -53.89
N ALA A 355 -7.47 -46.00 -54.25
CA ALA A 355 -7.62 -45.34 -55.55
C ALA A 355 -8.43 -44.01 -55.44
N GLU A 356 -7.82 -42.94 -55.95
CA GLU A 356 -8.44 -41.75 -56.56
C GLU A 356 -9.34 -40.76 -55.76
N LYS A 357 -9.78 -39.71 -56.49
CA LYS A 357 -10.21 -38.36 -56.06
C LYS A 357 -11.72 -38.19 -56.35
N PRO A 358 -12.47 -37.27 -55.70
CA PRO A 358 -12.53 -35.91 -56.25
C PRO A 358 -12.76 -34.73 -55.28
N LYS A 359 -12.21 -33.57 -55.69
CA LYS A 359 -12.66 -32.16 -55.53
C LYS A 359 -13.45 -31.70 -54.27
N THR A 360 -12.83 -30.81 -53.50
CA THR A 360 -13.49 -29.81 -52.63
C THR A 360 -13.89 -28.55 -53.43
N PRO A 361 -15.02 -27.88 -53.14
CA PRO A 361 -15.33 -26.55 -53.68
C PRO A 361 -14.79 -25.40 -52.81
N ALA A 362 -14.50 -24.25 -53.43
CA ALA A 362 -14.16 -22.97 -52.77
C ALA A 362 -14.61 -21.80 -53.66
N GLN A 363 -14.88 -20.62 -53.07
CA GLN A 363 -15.37 -19.42 -53.80
C GLN A 363 -14.41 -18.22 -53.73
N LYS A 364 -14.49 -17.39 -54.80
CA LYS A 364 -13.90 -16.04 -55.01
C LYS A 364 -14.64 -14.97 -54.16
N PRO A 365 -14.40 -13.63 -54.24
CA PRO A 365 -13.58 -12.79 -55.16
C PRO A 365 -12.29 -12.23 -54.48
N ALA A 366 -11.43 -11.38 -55.08
CA ALA A 366 -11.60 -10.43 -56.19
C ALA A 366 -10.39 -10.38 -57.16
N GLU A 367 -10.29 -9.34 -58.00
CA GLU A 367 -9.51 -9.34 -59.26
C GLU A 367 -8.50 -8.20 -59.41
N LYS A 368 -7.49 -8.39 -60.27
CA LYS A 368 -6.65 -7.33 -60.86
C LYS A 368 -6.22 -7.73 -62.29
N PRO A 369 -6.13 -6.82 -63.28
CA PRO A 369 -5.89 -7.22 -64.68
C PRO A 369 -4.42 -7.45 -65.08
N LYS A 370 -4.21 -8.59 -65.76
CA LYS A 370 -3.31 -8.95 -66.89
C LYS A 370 -1.94 -8.26 -67.14
N THR A 371 -0.96 -9.14 -67.39
CA THR A 371 0.36 -9.00 -68.04
C THR A 371 0.25 -8.87 -69.59
N PRO A 372 1.33 -8.55 -70.36
CA PRO A 372 2.43 -9.50 -70.70
C PRO A 372 3.87 -8.91 -70.67
N ALA A 373 4.87 -9.76 -70.97
CA ALA A 373 6.32 -9.45 -71.00
C ALA A 373 6.90 -9.52 -72.44
N PRO A 374 8.21 -9.27 -72.68
CA PRO A 374 9.21 -10.36 -72.59
C PRO A 374 10.64 -9.95 -72.11
N LYS A 375 11.54 -10.96 -72.07
CA LYS A 375 13.03 -10.89 -71.92
C LYS A 375 13.69 -10.71 -73.32
N PRO A 376 15.03 -10.49 -73.48
CA PRO A 376 16.18 -10.75 -72.58
C PRO A 376 16.95 -9.44 -72.21
N ALA A 377 18.26 -9.30 -71.94
CA ALA A 377 19.44 -10.19 -72.11
C ALA A 377 20.59 -9.98 -71.08
N GLU A 378 21.85 -10.07 -71.53
CA GLU A 378 23.05 -10.51 -70.81
C GLU A 378 24.19 -9.45 -70.70
N LYS A 379 24.71 -9.26 -69.47
CA LYS A 379 26.12 -9.05 -69.04
C LYS A 379 27.13 -8.30 -69.95
N ALA A 380 27.64 -7.16 -69.45
CA ALA A 380 28.94 -6.58 -69.82
C ALA A 380 29.64 -5.91 -68.60
N LYS A 381 30.92 -5.52 -68.72
CA LYS A 381 31.76 -4.98 -67.63
C LYS A 381 31.85 -3.45 -67.59
N GLU A 382 31.92 -2.92 -66.36
CA GLU A 382 32.86 -1.90 -65.86
C GLU A 382 33.82 -1.22 -66.87
N THR A 383 33.58 0.09 -67.14
CA THR A 383 34.62 1.13 -67.34
C THR A 383 34.04 2.54 -67.08
N THR A 384 34.72 3.36 -66.28
CA THR A 384 34.61 4.84 -66.30
C THR A 384 35.65 5.40 -67.28
N PRO A 385 35.42 6.51 -68.01
CA PRO A 385 35.49 7.85 -67.36
C PRO A 385 34.64 9.00 -67.97
N LYS A 386 34.51 10.07 -67.17
CA LYS A 386 34.34 11.51 -67.52
C LYS A 386 33.32 11.96 -68.60
N GLN A 387 32.21 12.50 -68.08
CA GLN A 387 31.71 13.87 -68.30
C GLN A 387 31.50 14.39 -69.75
N ASP A 388 30.22 14.57 -70.09
CA ASP A 388 29.73 15.69 -70.90
C ASP A 388 28.45 16.30 -70.28
N LYS A 389 28.08 17.53 -70.65
CA LYS A 389 26.96 18.31 -70.10
C LYS A 389 25.78 18.40 -71.06
N SER A 390 24.74 17.60 -70.82
CA SER A 390 23.38 17.89 -71.33
C SER A 390 22.32 17.59 -70.26
N GLN A 391 21.16 18.23 -70.37
CA GLN A 391 20.18 18.35 -69.28
C GLN A 391 19.45 17.04 -68.97
N SER A 392 19.88 16.32 -67.93
CA SER A 392 19.06 15.30 -67.28
C SER A 392 18.06 15.97 -66.30
N LYS A 393 16.77 15.63 -66.45
CA LYS A 393 15.68 16.21 -65.66
C LYS A 393 15.64 15.57 -64.27
N VAL A 394 16.36 16.16 -63.31
CA VAL A 394 16.62 15.59 -61.97
C VAL A 394 15.32 15.27 -61.23
N GLN A 395 15.05 13.97 -61.05
CA GLN A 395 13.99 13.49 -60.17
C GLN A 395 14.44 13.62 -58.71
N SER A 396 13.59 14.16 -57.84
CA SER A 396 13.88 14.26 -56.41
C SER A 396 13.89 12.89 -55.73
N GLY A 397 14.83 12.64 -54.82
CA GLY A 397 14.92 11.35 -54.14
C GLY A 397 15.97 11.28 -53.03
N TRP A 398 16.04 10.11 -52.40
CA TRP A 398 17.02 9.81 -51.34
C TRP A 398 18.38 9.45 -51.91
N VAL A 399 19.43 10.10 -51.41
CA VAL A 399 20.83 9.78 -51.65
C VAL A 399 21.47 9.50 -50.28
N GLY A 400 21.51 8.22 -49.90
CA GLY A 400 21.86 7.80 -48.55
C GLY A 400 20.87 8.34 -47.51
N ASN A 401 21.36 9.01 -46.48
CA ASN A 401 20.53 9.63 -45.44
C ASN A 401 20.02 11.04 -45.80
N TYR A 402 20.32 11.56 -46.99
CA TYR A 402 19.95 12.90 -47.43
C TYR A 402 18.89 12.87 -48.53
N TYR A 403 18.02 13.89 -48.60
CA TYR A 403 17.06 14.04 -49.69
C TYR A 403 17.48 15.17 -50.63
N LEU A 404 17.50 14.90 -51.94
CA LEU A 404 17.71 15.90 -52.98
C LEU A 404 16.37 16.29 -53.61
N LYS A 405 16.12 17.59 -53.72
CA LYS A 405 14.95 18.18 -54.36
C LYS A 405 15.15 18.25 -55.88
N SER A 406 14.09 18.56 -56.63
CA SER A 406 14.09 18.60 -58.10
C SER A 406 14.96 19.71 -58.70
N ASP A 407 15.39 20.68 -57.89
CA ASP A 407 16.39 21.70 -58.23
C ASP A 407 17.84 21.24 -57.93
N GLY A 408 18.03 19.96 -57.59
CA GLY A 408 19.30 19.35 -57.21
C GLY A 408 19.79 19.70 -55.80
N LYS A 409 19.11 20.59 -55.06
CA LYS A 409 19.56 21.03 -53.73
C LYS A 409 19.15 20.03 -52.64
N ARG A 410 19.97 19.94 -51.59
CA ARG A 410 19.69 19.14 -50.40
C ARG A 410 18.56 19.80 -49.59
N ALA A 411 17.55 19.02 -49.21
CA ALA A 411 16.50 19.46 -48.31
C ALA A 411 17.04 19.67 -46.87
N LYS A 412 16.46 20.61 -46.10
CA LYS A 412 16.85 20.95 -44.72
C LYS A 412 15.66 21.50 -43.91
N ASN A 413 15.51 21.06 -42.66
CA ASN A 413 14.44 21.47 -41.73
C ASN A 413 13.01 21.35 -42.32
N GLU A 414 12.79 20.41 -43.23
CA GLU A 414 11.56 20.30 -44.01
C GLU A 414 11.09 18.84 -44.15
N TRP A 415 9.80 18.66 -44.39
CA TRP A 415 9.24 17.36 -44.75
C TRP A 415 9.52 17.04 -46.21
N VAL A 416 9.87 15.78 -46.48
CA VAL A 416 10.24 15.30 -47.81
C VAL A 416 9.51 14.00 -48.16
N ASP A 417 9.64 13.56 -49.42
CA ASP A 417 9.17 12.25 -49.88
C ASP A 417 7.67 12.00 -49.57
N GLY A 418 6.82 12.91 -50.07
CA GLY A 418 5.37 12.90 -49.86
C GLY A 418 4.94 13.28 -48.45
N GLY A 419 5.75 14.04 -47.71
CA GLY A 419 5.48 14.44 -46.33
C GLY A 419 5.72 13.33 -45.31
N ARG A 420 6.39 12.23 -45.69
CA ARG A 420 6.48 11.00 -44.87
C ARG A 420 7.67 11.00 -43.90
N TYR A 421 8.72 11.75 -44.23
CA TYR A 421 9.98 11.81 -43.48
C TYR A 421 10.38 13.27 -43.25
N TYR A 422 11.03 13.55 -42.13
CA TYR A 422 11.60 14.87 -41.83
C TYR A 422 13.13 14.84 -41.97
N VAL A 423 13.72 15.94 -42.43
CA VAL A 423 15.18 16.12 -42.45
C VAL A 423 15.62 17.30 -41.58
N ASP A 424 16.72 17.13 -40.86
CA ASP A 424 17.26 18.10 -39.90
C ASP A 424 17.93 19.33 -40.58
N SER A 425 18.61 20.16 -39.78
CA SER A 425 19.35 21.34 -40.25
C SER A 425 20.58 20.99 -41.09
N ASP A 426 21.11 19.78 -40.98
CA ASP A 426 22.09 19.19 -41.88
C ASP A 426 21.45 18.55 -43.11
N GLY A 427 20.13 18.35 -43.13
CA GLY A 427 19.41 17.64 -44.18
C GLY A 427 19.45 16.12 -44.06
N LYS A 428 19.86 15.58 -42.91
CA LYS A 428 19.87 14.14 -42.60
C LYS A 428 18.46 13.71 -42.20
N LYS A 429 18.04 12.52 -42.60
CA LYS A 429 16.79 11.87 -42.16
C LYS A 429 16.77 11.68 -40.64
N VAL A 430 15.82 12.33 -39.95
CA VAL A 430 15.58 12.17 -38.51
C VAL A 430 14.99 10.78 -38.23
N LYS A 431 15.39 10.14 -37.13
CA LYS A 431 15.02 8.77 -36.75
C LYS A 431 14.93 8.61 -35.24
N SER A 432 13.95 7.85 -34.78
CA SER A 432 13.69 7.53 -33.36
C SER A 432 13.52 8.74 -32.43
N ASP A 433 13.15 9.91 -32.96
CA ASP A 433 13.24 11.20 -32.27
C ASP A 433 12.00 12.09 -32.53
N TRP A 434 11.78 13.06 -31.65
CA TRP A 434 10.68 14.02 -31.73
C TRP A 434 11.08 15.29 -32.47
N ILE A 435 10.23 15.76 -33.38
CA ILE A 435 10.35 17.09 -33.98
C ILE A 435 9.13 17.95 -33.66
N TYR A 436 9.33 19.26 -33.63
CA TYR A 436 8.27 20.25 -33.56
C TYR A 436 8.18 21.00 -34.88
N ASP A 437 7.10 20.80 -35.63
CA ASP A 437 6.87 21.56 -36.85
C ASP A 437 6.16 22.88 -36.52
N LYS A 438 6.89 23.98 -36.69
CA LYS A 438 6.40 25.35 -36.49
C LYS A 438 5.25 25.71 -37.44
N ASN A 439 5.18 25.12 -38.63
CA ASN A 439 4.12 25.39 -39.61
C ASN A 439 2.78 24.75 -39.23
N TYR A 440 2.83 23.62 -38.50
CA TYR A 440 1.64 22.91 -38.02
C TYR A 440 1.40 23.08 -36.51
N GLY A 441 2.23 23.86 -35.81
CA GLY A 441 2.14 24.10 -34.36
C GLY A 441 2.19 22.82 -33.51
N SER A 442 2.80 21.75 -34.03
CA SER A 442 2.56 20.38 -33.54
C SER A 442 3.84 19.55 -33.43
N TYR A 443 3.86 18.65 -32.45
CA TYR A 443 4.89 17.63 -32.31
C TYR A 443 4.57 16.40 -33.16
N TYR A 444 5.62 15.81 -33.72
CA TYR A 444 5.59 14.55 -34.47
C TYR A 444 6.76 13.68 -34.00
N TYR A 445 6.59 12.35 -34.01
CA TYR A 445 7.68 11.41 -33.71
C TYR A 445 8.10 10.65 -34.97
N LEU A 446 9.40 10.63 -35.27
CA LEU A 446 9.96 9.83 -36.37
C LEU A 446 10.38 8.46 -35.82
N THR A 447 9.98 7.40 -36.52
CA THR A 447 10.33 6.00 -36.21
C THR A 447 11.80 5.68 -36.50
N ALA A 448 12.26 4.46 -36.21
CA ALA A 448 13.63 4.03 -36.52
C ALA A 448 13.91 3.97 -38.03
N GLU A 449 12.85 3.74 -38.81
CA GLU A 449 12.79 3.81 -40.27
C GLU A 449 12.89 5.28 -40.77
N GLY A 450 12.55 6.24 -39.89
CA GLY A 450 12.54 7.69 -40.13
C GLY A 450 11.22 8.25 -40.65
N SER A 451 10.21 7.40 -40.84
CA SER A 451 8.85 7.84 -41.18
C SER A 451 8.08 8.27 -39.93
N TYR A 452 7.14 9.22 -40.05
CA TYR A 452 6.37 9.66 -38.88
C TYR A 452 5.45 8.55 -38.32
N ALA A 453 5.38 8.48 -36.99
CA ALA A 453 4.46 7.61 -36.27
C ALA A 453 3.02 8.17 -36.34
N ARG A 454 2.03 7.30 -36.52
CA ARG A 454 0.61 7.65 -36.57
C ARG A 454 -0.28 6.51 -36.07
N ASN A 455 -1.44 6.85 -35.53
CA ASN A 455 -2.39 5.93 -34.88
C ASN A 455 -1.74 5.01 -33.83
N LYS A 456 -0.82 5.55 -33.01
CA LYS A 456 -0.12 4.76 -31.98
C LYS A 456 0.42 5.62 -30.84
N TRP A 457 0.65 4.96 -29.71
CA TRP A 457 1.41 5.48 -28.59
C TRP A 457 2.91 5.49 -28.87
N VAL A 458 3.59 6.52 -28.33
CA VAL A 458 5.05 6.63 -28.18
C VAL A 458 5.30 7.20 -26.78
N GLY A 459 5.75 6.35 -25.86
CA GLY A 459 5.81 6.71 -24.43
C GLY A 459 4.41 7.01 -23.88
N ASN A 460 4.25 8.16 -23.21
CA ASN A 460 2.96 8.63 -22.68
C ASN A 460 2.11 9.39 -23.71
N TYR A 461 2.59 9.60 -24.94
CA TYR A 461 1.98 10.48 -25.94
C TYR A 461 1.33 9.67 -27.08
N TYR A 462 0.17 10.10 -27.58
CA TYR A 462 -0.50 9.47 -28.72
C TYR A 462 -0.32 10.30 -29.99
N LEU A 463 0.08 9.64 -31.09
CA LEU A 463 0.17 10.25 -32.42
C LEU A 463 -1.08 9.89 -33.23
N LYS A 464 -1.77 10.90 -33.75
CA LYS A 464 -3.03 10.78 -34.50
C LYS A 464 -2.81 10.27 -35.93
N SER A 465 -3.88 10.16 -36.71
CA SER A 465 -3.87 9.63 -38.07
C SER A 465 -3.04 10.45 -39.06
N ASP A 466 -2.94 11.76 -38.82
CA ASP A 466 -2.10 12.72 -39.56
C ASP A 466 -0.68 12.85 -38.98
N GLY A 467 -0.34 12.05 -37.96
CA GLY A 467 0.97 12.03 -37.30
C GLY A 467 1.17 13.07 -36.20
N LYS A 468 0.22 14.00 -35.99
CA LYS A 468 0.33 14.99 -34.91
C LYS A 468 0.14 14.36 -33.54
N MET A 469 0.89 14.83 -32.55
CA MET A 469 0.63 14.52 -31.15
C MET A 469 -0.74 15.06 -30.72
N ALA A 470 -1.52 14.22 -30.05
CA ALA A 470 -2.83 14.55 -29.50
C ALA A 470 -2.73 15.41 -28.23
N LYS A 471 -3.72 16.29 -27.98
CA LYS A 471 -3.82 17.18 -26.81
C LYS A 471 -5.28 17.47 -26.43
N ASN A 472 -5.60 17.44 -25.14
CA ASN A 472 -6.93 17.70 -24.57
C ASN A 472 -8.07 16.90 -25.25
N GLU A 473 -7.82 15.65 -25.61
CA GLU A 473 -8.75 14.85 -26.43
C GLU A 473 -8.75 13.36 -26.06
N TRP A 474 -9.86 12.70 -26.39
CA TRP A 474 -10.01 11.25 -26.27
C TRP A 474 -9.35 10.54 -27.46
N VAL A 475 -8.49 9.58 -27.19
CA VAL A 475 -7.65 8.87 -28.17
C VAL A 475 -7.84 7.35 -28.11
N ASP A 476 -7.22 6.64 -29.06
CA ASP A 476 -7.13 5.17 -29.09
C ASP A 476 -8.48 4.46 -28.86
N GLY A 477 -9.44 4.78 -29.74
CA GLY A 477 -10.81 4.26 -29.68
C GLY A 477 -11.70 4.91 -28.62
N GLY A 478 -11.32 6.09 -28.11
CA GLY A 478 -12.02 6.77 -27.02
C GLY A 478 -11.76 6.16 -25.64
N ARG A 479 -10.73 5.32 -25.52
CA ARG A 479 -10.42 4.55 -24.31
C ARG A 479 -9.49 5.28 -23.34
N TYR A 480 -8.79 6.31 -23.80
CA TYR A 480 -7.79 7.06 -23.05
C TYR A 480 -7.93 8.55 -23.32
N TYR A 481 -7.61 9.40 -22.34
CA TYR A 481 -7.60 10.86 -22.50
C TYR A 481 -6.17 11.38 -22.41
N VAL A 482 -5.79 12.31 -23.30
CA VAL A 482 -4.50 13.02 -23.24
C VAL A 482 -4.69 14.49 -22.88
N GLU A 483 -3.74 15.02 -22.12
CA GLU A 483 -3.83 16.34 -21.49
C GLU A 483 -3.31 17.48 -22.39
N SER A 484 -3.12 18.68 -21.83
CA SER A 484 -2.76 19.89 -22.59
C SER A 484 -1.29 19.91 -23.03
N ASP A 485 -0.41 19.22 -22.30
CA ASP A 485 0.95 18.88 -22.72
C ASP A 485 0.95 17.79 -23.81
N GLY A 486 0.05 16.82 -23.70
CA GLY A 486 -0.16 15.67 -24.59
C GLY A 486 0.03 14.32 -23.89
N GLU A 487 0.29 14.28 -22.57
CA GLU A 487 0.46 13.03 -21.83
C GLU A 487 -0.86 12.34 -21.51
N MET A 488 -0.83 11.01 -21.46
CA MET A 488 -1.94 10.18 -21.02
C MET A 488 -2.26 10.39 -19.55
N ALA A 489 -3.45 10.93 -19.27
CA ALA A 489 -3.98 11.09 -17.92
C ALA A 489 -4.15 9.72 -17.24
N ARG A 490 -3.88 9.66 -15.93
CA ARG A 490 -4.00 8.45 -15.09
C ARG A 490 -4.58 8.78 -13.72
N ASP A 491 -5.38 7.86 -13.18
CA ASP A 491 -5.96 7.84 -11.83
C ASP A 491 -6.79 9.08 -11.42
N LYS A 492 -7.34 9.83 -12.37
CA LYS A 492 -8.00 11.13 -12.12
C LYS A 492 -9.25 11.37 -12.97
N TRP A 493 -9.99 12.41 -12.59
CA TRP A 493 -11.10 12.91 -13.39
C TRP A 493 -10.56 13.76 -14.54
N VAL A 494 -11.17 13.61 -15.71
CA VAL A 494 -10.79 14.27 -16.97
C VAL A 494 -12.01 14.91 -17.63
N ASP A 495 -11.78 15.68 -18.69
CA ASP A 495 -12.83 16.20 -19.58
C ASP A 495 -13.95 16.94 -18.81
N GLY A 496 -13.52 17.97 -18.05
CA GLY A 496 -14.40 18.79 -17.22
C GLY A 496 -14.94 18.10 -15.96
N GLY A 497 -14.35 16.97 -15.55
CA GLY A 497 -14.81 16.17 -14.40
C GLY A 497 -15.95 15.21 -14.75
N ARG A 498 -16.21 14.95 -16.04
CA ARG A 498 -17.32 14.11 -16.52
C ARG A 498 -17.00 12.62 -16.46
N TYR A 499 -15.73 12.27 -16.62
CA TYR A 499 -15.24 10.90 -16.75
C TYR A 499 -14.03 10.66 -15.86
N TYR A 500 -13.82 9.41 -15.44
CA TYR A 500 -12.66 8.99 -14.67
C TYR A 500 -11.78 8.06 -15.53
N VAL A 501 -10.47 8.28 -15.51
CA VAL A 501 -9.47 7.35 -16.05
C VAL A 501 -8.74 6.69 -14.90
N GLY A 502 -8.64 5.36 -14.91
CA GLY A 502 -7.97 4.62 -13.84
C GLY A 502 -6.45 4.77 -13.86
N TYR A 503 -5.78 4.12 -12.92
CA TYR A 503 -4.30 4.07 -12.83
C TYR A 503 -3.59 3.68 -14.16
N ASN A 504 -4.22 2.84 -14.99
CA ASN A 504 -3.72 2.43 -16.29
C ASN A 504 -4.06 3.40 -17.44
N GLY A 505 -4.67 4.55 -17.15
CA GLY A 505 -5.13 5.57 -18.11
C GLY A 505 -6.41 5.21 -18.87
N VAL A 506 -6.94 4.00 -18.69
CA VAL A 506 -8.16 3.55 -19.37
C VAL A 506 -9.37 4.20 -18.72
N TRP A 507 -10.30 4.69 -19.54
CA TRP A 507 -11.62 5.15 -19.12
C TRP A 507 -12.35 4.07 -18.33
N GLN A 508 -12.91 4.44 -17.19
CA GLN A 508 -13.71 3.53 -16.37
C GLN A 508 -15.17 4.00 -16.29
N PRO A 509 -16.15 3.08 -16.33
CA PRO A 509 -17.50 3.39 -15.85
C PRO A 509 -17.42 3.83 -14.37
N LYS A 510 -18.39 4.65 -13.95
CA LYS A 510 -18.33 5.42 -12.69
C LYS A 510 -17.78 4.61 -11.48
N PRO A 511 -16.72 5.08 -10.80
CA PRO A 511 -16.16 4.42 -9.62
C PRO A 511 -17.17 4.26 -8.46
N ALA A 512 -16.91 3.30 -7.58
CA ALA A 512 -17.74 3.01 -6.40
C ALA A 512 -17.82 4.17 -5.37
N ASP A 513 -16.97 5.20 -5.50
CA ASP A 513 -17.03 6.44 -4.70
C ASP A 513 -18.18 7.40 -5.13
N GLY A 514 -18.96 7.02 -6.14
CA GLY A 514 -20.20 7.68 -6.52
C GLY A 514 -20.03 8.72 -7.64
N ASN A 515 -20.66 9.88 -7.48
CA ASN A 515 -20.62 10.97 -8.45
C ASN A 515 -19.41 11.89 -8.14
N PRO A 516 -19.00 12.81 -9.05
CA PRO A 516 -17.83 13.66 -8.79
C PRO A 516 -18.01 14.56 -7.56
N TYR A 517 -19.25 14.87 -7.15
CA TYR A 517 -19.56 15.66 -5.96
C TYR A 517 -19.27 14.88 -4.65
N SER A 518 -19.64 13.60 -4.56
CA SER A 518 -19.32 12.73 -3.41
C SER A 518 -17.82 12.41 -3.34
N ALA A 519 -17.17 12.20 -4.50
CA ALA A 519 -15.72 12.02 -4.58
C ALA A 519 -14.95 13.28 -4.14
N ALA A 520 -15.36 14.47 -4.61
CA ALA A 520 -14.78 15.73 -4.19
C ALA A 520 -14.96 15.98 -2.68
N LEU A 521 -16.16 15.72 -2.13
CA LEU A 521 -16.43 15.83 -0.69
C LEU A 521 -15.57 14.86 0.15
N LYS A 522 -15.33 13.64 -0.33
CA LYS A 522 -14.45 12.65 0.31
C LYS A 522 -12.99 13.14 0.35
N LYS A 523 -12.48 13.71 -0.75
CA LYS A 523 -11.14 14.32 -0.80
C LYS A 523 -11.05 15.60 0.05
N ALA A 524 -12.09 16.43 0.05
CA ALA A 524 -12.18 17.65 0.86
C ALA A 524 -12.08 17.34 2.36
N LYS A 525 -12.82 16.34 2.84
CA LYS A 525 -12.74 15.84 4.23
C LYS A 525 -11.33 15.37 4.58
N SER A 526 -10.69 14.58 3.70
CA SER A 526 -9.31 14.10 3.89
C SER A 526 -8.31 15.26 4.02
N TYR A 527 -8.36 16.24 3.12
CA TYR A 527 -7.47 17.40 3.16
C TYR A 527 -7.71 18.29 4.38
N ASN A 528 -8.97 18.46 4.80
CA ASN A 528 -9.27 19.24 5.99
C ASN A 528 -8.68 18.61 7.25
N SER A 529 -8.85 17.29 7.41
CA SER A 529 -8.34 16.54 8.57
C SER A 529 -6.82 16.37 8.61
N SER A 530 -6.10 16.58 7.50
CA SER A 530 -4.65 16.35 7.42
C SER A 530 -3.81 17.61 7.17
N LEU A 531 -4.38 18.65 6.57
CA LEU A 531 -3.65 19.87 6.16
C LEU A 531 -4.29 21.17 6.66
N HIS A 532 -5.46 21.13 7.33
CA HIS A 532 -6.14 22.31 7.90
C HIS A 532 -6.11 23.53 6.98
N MET A 533 -6.61 23.35 5.76
CA MET A 533 -6.49 24.34 4.67
C MET A 533 -7.56 25.44 4.80
N SER A 534 -7.30 26.63 4.23
CA SER A 534 -8.35 27.64 4.06
C SER A 534 -9.39 27.20 3.02
N LYS A 535 -10.57 27.84 3.02
CA LYS A 535 -11.62 27.59 2.02
C LYS A 535 -11.09 27.72 0.58
N LYS A 536 -10.27 28.75 0.29
CA LYS A 536 -9.68 28.95 -1.04
C LYS A 536 -8.56 27.96 -1.35
N ALA A 537 -7.66 27.68 -0.39
CA ALA A 537 -6.60 26.69 -0.60
C ALA A 537 -7.18 25.32 -0.94
N LEU A 538 -8.29 24.93 -0.28
CA LEU A 538 -9.00 23.68 -0.54
C LEU A 538 -9.69 23.65 -1.91
N TYR A 539 -10.32 24.74 -2.33
CA TYR A 539 -10.92 24.86 -3.67
C TYR A 539 -9.89 24.70 -4.78
N ASP A 540 -8.77 25.42 -4.68
CA ASP A 540 -7.67 25.37 -5.64
C ASP A 540 -7.06 23.95 -5.71
N GLN A 541 -6.98 23.25 -4.57
CA GLN A 541 -6.43 21.89 -4.47
C GLN A 541 -7.34 20.81 -5.08
N LEU A 542 -8.67 21.01 -5.05
CA LEU A 542 -9.65 20.09 -5.65
C LEU A 542 -9.80 20.30 -7.16
N THR A 543 -9.78 21.55 -7.62
CA THR A 543 -9.95 21.91 -9.04
C THR A 543 -8.66 21.76 -9.87
N SER A 544 -7.50 21.71 -9.22
CA SER A 544 -6.21 21.49 -9.89
C SER A 544 -6.21 20.20 -10.72
N GLN A 545 -5.90 20.37 -12.02
CA GLN A 545 -5.83 19.30 -13.01
C GLN A 545 -4.66 18.33 -12.76
N VAL A 546 -3.65 18.76 -12.01
CA VAL A 546 -2.49 17.95 -11.62
C VAL A 546 -2.83 16.98 -10.48
N THR A 547 -3.81 17.31 -9.62
CA THR A 547 -4.07 16.58 -8.37
C THR A 547 -5.34 15.74 -8.38
N HIS A 548 -6.47 16.27 -8.85
CA HIS A 548 -7.75 15.52 -8.90
C HIS A 548 -8.63 15.83 -10.11
N GLY A 549 -8.55 17.06 -10.67
CA GLY A 549 -9.31 17.45 -11.85
C GLY A 549 -10.83 17.64 -11.64
N PHE A 550 -11.30 17.88 -10.41
CA PHE A 550 -12.73 18.09 -10.16
C PHE A 550 -13.26 19.36 -10.84
N SER A 551 -14.51 19.33 -11.29
CA SER A 551 -15.20 20.53 -11.78
C SER A 551 -15.37 21.58 -10.68
N SER A 552 -15.46 22.86 -11.07
CA SER A 552 -15.79 23.96 -10.16
C SER A 552 -17.04 23.67 -9.34
N SER A 553 -18.07 23.07 -9.94
CA SER A 553 -19.33 22.70 -9.27
C SER A 553 -19.15 21.58 -8.24
N ALA A 554 -18.32 20.58 -8.53
CA ALA A 554 -18.02 19.50 -7.59
C ALA A 554 -17.13 19.97 -6.42
N ALA A 555 -16.14 20.82 -6.70
CA ALA A 555 -15.29 21.43 -5.67
C ALA A 555 -16.07 22.40 -4.76
N GLN A 556 -16.98 23.21 -5.33
CA GLN A 556 -17.83 24.13 -4.57
C GLN A 556 -18.80 23.36 -3.66
N TYR A 557 -19.54 22.38 -4.21
CA TYR A 557 -20.38 21.47 -3.42
C TYR A 557 -19.61 20.80 -2.29
N ALA A 558 -18.39 20.31 -2.57
CA ALA A 558 -17.55 19.62 -1.58
C ALA A 558 -17.12 20.53 -0.43
N ILE A 559 -17.02 21.83 -0.65
CA ILE A 559 -16.73 22.86 0.36
C ILE A 559 -17.98 23.21 1.16
N ASP A 560 -19.11 23.41 0.49
CA ASP A 560 -20.37 23.79 1.15
C ASP A 560 -20.93 22.66 2.01
N HIS A 561 -20.72 21.40 1.62
CA HIS A 561 -21.09 20.20 2.38
C HIS A 561 -19.99 19.70 3.33
N LEU A 562 -18.89 20.45 3.48
CA LEU A 562 -17.77 20.09 4.37
C LEU A 562 -18.11 20.30 5.85
N ASN A 563 -18.89 21.35 6.14
CA ASN A 563 -19.27 21.82 7.48
C ASN A 563 -18.06 21.98 8.44
N VAL A 564 -17.17 22.94 8.12
CA VAL A 564 -15.91 23.22 8.83
C VAL A 564 -15.81 24.68 9.22
N ASP A 565 -15.31 24.93 10.44
CA ASP A 565 -14.84 26.26 10.85
C ASP A 565 -13.39 26.49 10.36
N TYR A 566 -13.25 27.35 9.36
CA TYR A 566 -11.96 27.72 8.79
C TYR A 566 -11.11 28.61 9.72
N LYS A 567 -11.71 29.25 10.73
CA LYS A 567 -10.98 30.01 11.76
C LYS A 567 -10.23 29.08 12.71
N GLU A 568 -10.80 27.93 13.06
CA GLU A 568 -10.09 26.89 13.81
C GLU A 568 -9.01 26.20 12.97
N ASN A 569 -9.20 26.00 11.66
CA ASN A 569 -8.11 25.58 10.76
C ASN A 569 -6.94 26.58 10.78
N ALA A 570 -7.23 27.88 10.71
CA ALA A 570 -6.21 28.94 10.78
C ALA A 570 -5.46 28.90 12.13
N LEU A 571 -6.16 28.68 13.24
CA LEU A 571 -5.59 28.53 14.57
C LEU A 571 -4.72 27.26 14.71
N VAL A 572 -5.12 26.13 14.12
CA VAL A 572 -4.27 24.92 14.06
C VAL A 572 -3.01 25.20 13.27
N ARG A 573 -3.11 25.85 12.09
CA ARG A 573 -1.94 26.25 11.30
C ARG A 573 -1.02 27.24 12.01
N ALA A 574 -1.58 28.20 12.75
CA ALA A 574 -0.81 29.11 13.60
C ALA A 574 0.00 28.36 14.67
N ARG A 575 -0.63 27.37 15.33
CA ARG A 575 0.03 26.49 16.32
C ARG A 575 1.12 25.63 15.68
N GLU A 576 0.92 25.08 14.48
CA GLU A 576 1.96 24.36 13.74
C GLU A 576 3.16 25.24 13.40
N TYR A 577 2.92 26.44 12.85
CA TYR A 577 3.98 27.38 12.49
C TYR A 577 4.81 27.81 13.72
N ARG A 578 4.15 28.07 14.86
CA ARG A 578 4.88 28.37 16.11
C ARG A 578 5.64 27.14 16.63
N LYS A 579 5.05 25.94 16.60
CA LYS A 579 5.67 24.68 17.07
C LYS A 579 6.92 24.26 16.28
N TYR A 580 6.88 24.33 14.95
CA TYR A 580 7.93 23.74 14.09
C TYR A 580 8.94 24.75 13.54
N ARG A 581 8.69 26.06 13.68
CA ARG A 581 9.56 27.11 13.12
C ARG A 581 9.81 28.30 14.06
N ASN A 582 9.24 28.30 15.28
CA ASN A 582 9.39 29.37 16.28
C ASN A 582 9.09 30.79 15.75
N LEU A 583 8.20 30.90 14.76
CA LEU A 583 7.90 32.17 14.08
C LEU A 583 7.15 33.15 14.99
N SER A 584 7.39 34.45 14.77
CA SER A 584 6.69 35.54 15.43
C SER A 584 5.20 35.60 15.04
N LYS A 585 4.39 36.32 15.83
CA LYS A 585 2.95 36.51 15.57
C LYS A 585 2.72 37.13 14.17
N THR A 586 3.56 38.08 13.77
CA THR A 586 3.55 38.73 12.45
C THR A 586 3.85 37.74 11.32
N GLU A 587 4.96 37.00 11.40
CA GLU A 587 5.34 36.01 10.37
C GLU A 587 4.31 34.87 10.23
N ILE A 588 3.62 34.52 11.32
CA ILE A 588 2.51 33.56 11.30
C ILE A 588 1.31 34.15 10.55
N TYR A 589 0.92 35.39 10.85
CA TYR A 589 -0.15 36.10 10.16
C TYR A 589 0.14 36.24 8.65
N ASP A 590 1.36 36.63 8.29
CA ASP A 590 1.80 36.77 6.90
C ASP A 590 1.76 35.42 6.15
N ARG A 591 2.14 34.32 6.81
CA ARG A 591 2.06 32.97 6.21
C ARG A 591 0.65 32.42 6.08
N LEU A 592 -0.26 32.79 6.99
CA LEU A 592 -1.67 32.44 6.91
C LEU A 592 -2.36 33.20 5.78
N THR A 593 -2.15 34.51 5.69
CA THR A 593 -2.76 35.36 4.64
C THR A 593 -2.06 35.26 3.27
N SER A 594 -0.83 34.75 3.22
CA SER A 594 -0.03 34.59 1.99
C SER A 594 -0.82 33.94 0.83
N PRO A 595 -0.92 34.61 -0.33
CA PRO A 595 -1.64 34.09 -1.51
C PRO A 595 -1.07 32.80 -2.11
N SER A 596 0.17 32.41 -1.77
CA SER A 596 0.82 31.19 -2.25
C SER A 596 0.93 30.08 -1.21
N ILE A 597 0.66 30.38 0.08
CA ILE A 597 0.84 29.43 1.19
C ILE A 597 -0.50 29.15 1.89
N GLY A 598 -0.90 29.99 2.86
CA GLY A 598 -2.08 29.73 3.69
C GLY A 598 -3.41 30.08 3.02
N LYS A 599 -3.47 31.17 2.25
CA LYS A 599 -4.69 31.70 1.59
C LYS A 599 -5.89 31.86 2.54
N PHE A 600 -5.68 32.07 3.84
CA PHE A 600 -6.74 32.39 4.81
C PHE A 600 -7.16 33.86 4.65
N THR A 601 -8.39 34.19 5.06
CA THR A 601 -8.82 35.59 5.14
C THR A 601 -8.10 36.32 6.27
N LYS A 602 -8.11 37.66 6.26
CA LYS A 602 -7.50 38.46 7.33
C LYS A 602 -8.21 38.21 8.68
N GLU A 603 -9.50 37.94 8.65
CA GLU A 603 -10.34 37.68 9.82
C GLU A 603 -10.06 36.30 10.42
N GLU A 604 -9.87 35.29 9.57
CA GLU A 604 -9.41 33.94 9.96
C GLU A 604 -8.00 34.00 10.59
N ALA A 605 -7.07 34.74 9.97
CA ALA A 605 -5.72 34.91 10.47
C ALA A 605 -5.66 35.75 11.76
N ASN A 606 -6.45 36.83 11.87
CA ASN A 606 -6.55 37.65 13.09
C ASN A 606 -7.18 36.86 14.25
N TYR A 607 -8.23 36.07 14.00
CA TYR A 607 -8.77 35.13 14.99
C TYR A 607 -7.69 34.13 15.44
N ALA A 608 -6.94 33.57 14.49
CA ALA A 608 -5.85 32.65 14.80
C ALA A 608 -4.78 33.28 15.70
N ILE A 609 -4.31 34.50 15.41
CA ILE A 609 -3.34 35.20 16.27
C ILE A 609 -3.94 35.53 17.65
N GLN A 610 -5.18 36.06 17.71
CA GLN A 610 -5.83 36.38 18.99
C GLN A 610 -6.03 35.13 19.87
N LYS A 611 -6.37 33.98 19.27
CA LYS A 611 -6.56 32.69 19.97
C LYS A 611 -5.25 31.93 20.22
N LEU A 612 -4.17 32.31 19.54
CA LEU A 612 -2.79 31.90 19.80
C LEU A 612 -2.20 32.65 21.02
N ASP A 613 -2.84 33.75 21.44
CA ASP A 613 -2.47 34.55 22.61
C ASP A 613 -3.41 34.34 23.81
N LEU A 614 -4.66 33.91 23.58
CA LEU A 614 -5.58 33.44 24.63
C LEU A 614 -5.17 32.08 25.25
N THR A 615 -4.07 31.47 24.79
CA THR A 615 -3.32 30.50 25.60
C THR A 615 -2.33 31.27 26.49
N PRO A 616 -2.44 31.22 27.83
CA PRO A 616 -1.59 32.02 28.72
C PRO A 616 -0.09 31.80 28.44
N GLU A 617 0.58 32.88 28.03
CA GLU A 617 2.01 32.91 27.75
C GLU A 617 2.78 32.49 29.02
N GLY A 618 3.39 31.30 28.99
CA GLY A 618 4.13 30.74 30.12
C GLY A 618 3.45 29.61 30.92
N SER A 619 2.23 29.16 30.56
CA SER A 619 1.62 27.99 31.23
C SER A 619 2.38 26.68 30.91
N SER A 620 3.34 26.36 31.78
CA SER A 620 4.30 25.27 31.59
C SER A 620 3.62 23.91 31.48
N ALA A 621 4.26 22.97 30.78
CA ALA A 621 3.95 21.57 31.00
C ALA A 621 4.40 21.23 32.44
N ARG A 622 3.44 21.02 33.35
CA ARG A 622 3.71 20.69 34.75
C ARG A 622 3.15 19.31 35.05
N ASN A 623 4.02 18.42 35.52
CA ASN A 623 3.73 17.03 35.82
C ASN A 623 3.04 16.28 34.67
N LYS A 624 3.51 16.49 33.43
CA LYS A 624 2.98 15.80 32.24
C LYS A 624 4.02 15.58 31.16
N TRP A 625 3.76 14.55 30.35
CA TRP A 625 4.45 14.25 29.11
C TRP A 625 4.12 15.24 27.99
N VAL A 626 5.12 15.56 27.17
CA VAL A 626 5.01 16.29 25.90
C VAL A 626 5.85 15.55 24.87
N GLY A 627 5.22 14.66 24.10
CA GLY A 627 5.95 13.67 23.31
C GLY A 627 6.68 12.69 24.24
N TYR A 628 7.97 12.44 23.97
CA TYR A 628 8.81 11.57 24.80
C TYR A 628 9.49 12.29 25.97
N TYR A 629 9.21 13.58 26.20
CA TYR A 629 9.85 14.37 27.27
C TYR A 629 8.86 14.61 28.42
N TYR A 630 9.28 14.39 29.66
CA TYR A 630 8.49 14.72 30.85
C TYR A 630 8.91 16.09 31.41
N TYR A 631 7.93 16.93 31.76
CA TYR A 631 8.19 18.23 32.39
C TYR A 631 7.62 18.27 33.82
N LYS A 632 8.46 18.72 34.75
CA LYS A 632 8.21 18.71 36.20
C LYS A 632 7.35 19.90 36.64
N SER A 633 7.00 19.95 37.93
CA SER A 633 6.16 21.00 38.51
C SER A 633 6.73 22.42 38.38
N ASP A 634 8.06 22.56 38.31
CA ASP A 634 8.78 23.82 38.03
C ASP A 634 8.84 24.18 36.54
N GLY A 635 8.27 23.35 35.66
CA GLY A 635 8.28 23.53 34.21
C GLY A 635 9.59 23.13 33.53
N LYS A 636 10.59 22.61 34.25
CA LYS A 636 11.82 22.09 33.65
C LYS A 636 11.62 20.67 33.15
N MET A 637 12.33 20.32 32.08
CA MET A 637 12.40 18.96 31.56
C MET A 637 13.15 18.06 32.56
N ALA A 638 12.59 16.89 32.85
CA ALA A 638 13.21 15.89 33.70
C ALA A 638 14.38 15.19 32.97
N LYS A 639 15.43 14.78 33.70
CA LYS A 639 16.65 14.14 33.16
C LYS A 639 17.27 13.16 34.16
N ASN A 640 17.68 11.98 33.69
CA ASN A 640 18.28 10.89 34.48
C ASN A 640 17.47 10.49 35.73
N GLU A 641 16.14 10.61 35.69
CA GLU A 641 15.28 10.46 36.87
C GLU A 641 13.99 9.68 36.58
N TRP A 642 13.43 9.09 37.64
CA TRP A 642 12.13 8.43 37.61
C TRP A 642 11.00 9.46 37.70
N VAL A 643 10.02 9.38 36.80
CA VAL A 643 8.92 10.34 36.66
C VAL A 643 7.55 9.65 36.76
N ASP A 644 6.48 10.46 36.81
CA ASP A 644 5.08 10.00 36.74
C ASP A 644 4.76 8.84 37.72
N GLY A 645 5.04 9.09 39.00
CA GLY A 645 4.83 8.13 40.10
C GLY A 645 5.87 7.01 40.19
N GLY A 646 7.04 7.18 39.56
CA GLY A 646 8.08 6.14 39.52
C GLY A 646 7.85 5.08 38.43
N ARG A 647 6.95 5.35 37.48
CA ARG A 647 6.51 4.38 36.47
C ARG A 647 7.35 4.40 35.19
N TYR A 648 8.08 5.49 34.93
CA TYR A 648 8.87 5.70 33.72
C TYR A 648 10.20 6.37 34.06
N TYR A 649 11.24 6.11 33.27
CA TYR A 649 12.56 6.73 33.42
C TYR A 649 12.86 7.64 32.23
N VAL A 650 13.42 8.83 32.49
CA VAL A 650 13.93 9.73 31.44
C VAL A 650 15.45 9.84 31.47
N GLU A 651 16.06 9.92 30.30
CA GLU A 651 17.51 9.85 30.11
C GLU A 651 18.19 11.23 30.23
N SER A 652 19.47 11.31 29.85
CA SER A 652 20.31 12.51 30.04
C SER A 652 19.99 13.64 29.08
N ASP A 653 19.43 13.33 27.91
CA ASP A 653 18.80 14.27 26.98
C ASP A 653 17.42 14.73 27.47
N GLY A 654 16.68 13.84 28.13
CA GLY A 654 15.33 14.03 28.68
C GLY A 654 14.28 13.12 28.04
N GLU A 655 14.65 12.23 27.12
CA GLU A 655 13.71 11.30 26.46
C GLU A 655 13.33 10.12 27.34
N MET A 656 12.12 9.61 27.15
CA MET A 656 11.60 8.41 27.80
C MET A 656 12.35 7.16 27.29
N ALA A 657 13.07 6.52 28.21
CA ALA A 657 13.72 5.24 27.95
C ALA A 657 12.67 4.16 27.62
N ARG A 658 12.96 3.30 26.64
CA ARG A 658 12.09 2.21 26.16
C ARG A 658 12.90 0.98 25.76
N ASP A 659 12.36 -0.21 26.03
CA ASP A 659 12.92 -1.53 25.70
C ASP A 659 14.39 -1.72 26.12
N LYS A 660 14.75 -1.23 27.30
CA LYS A 660 16.14 -1.27 27.81
C LYS A 660 16.24 -1.24 29.32
N TRP A 661 17.44 -1.56 29.80
CA TRP A 661 17.79 -1.37 31.20
C TRP A 661 18.19 0.08 31.45
N VAL A 662 17.83 0.58 32.63
CA VAL A 662 18.01 1.98 33.06
C VAL A 662 18.59 2.02 34.47
N ASP A 663 18.93 3.23 34.93
CA ASP A 663 19.30 3.49 36.33
C ASP A 663 20.43 2.55 36.84
N GLY A 664 21.55 2.57 36.10
CA GLY A 664 22.71 1.71 36.36
C GLY A 664 22.50 0.22 36.05
N GLY A 665 21.47 -0.13 35.27
CA GLY A 665 21.12 -1.52 34.92
C GLY A 665 20.28 -2.23 35.99
N ARG A 666 19.73 -1.50 36.97
CA ARG A 666 18.96 -2.06 38.09
C ARG A 666 17.53 -2.42 37.71
N TYR A 667 16.97 -1.69 36.75
CA TYR A 667 15.57 -1.76 36.36
C TYR A 667 15.45 -1.84 34.84
N TYR A 668 14.40 -2.48 34.34
CA TYR A 668 14.08 -2.56 32.91
C TYR A 668 12.76 -1.83 32.63
N VAL A 669 12.73 -1.09 31.53
CA VAL A 669 11.52 -0.41 31.03
C VAL A 669 11.07 -1.08 29.73
N GLY A 670 9.76 -1.31 29.61
CA GLY A 670 9.16 -1.95 28.45
C GLY A 670 9.22 -1.09 27.18
N TYR A 671 8.69 -1.62 26.07
CA TYR A 671 8.58 -0.88 24.81
C TYR A 671 7.69 0.38 24.92
N ASP A 672 6.76 0.36 25.87
CA ASP A 672 5.91 1.47 26.29
C ASP A 672 6.62 2.48 27.23
N GLY A 673 7.82 2.15 27.70
CA GLY A 673 8.60 2.93 28.67
C GLY A 673 8.22 2.67 30.13
N VAL A 674 7.25 1.79 30.39
CA VAL A 674 6.77 1.49 31.75
C VAL A 674 7.75 0.54 32.43
N TRP A 675 8.09 0.84 33.69
CA TRP A 675 8.90 -0.02 34.55
C TRP A 675 8.30 -1.43 34.67
N GLN A 676 9.12 -2.45 34.41
CA GLN A 676 8.74 -3.85 34.57
C GLN A 676 9.49 -4.44 35.76
N PRO A 677 8.79 -5.00 36.77
CA PRO A 677 9.44 -5.58 37.95
C PRO A 677 10.26 -6.84 37.62
N LYS A 678 10.02 -7.50 36.47
CA LYS A 678 10.87 -8.59 35.96
C LYS A 678 10.66 -8.85 34.46
N PRO A 679 11.66 -8.65 33.58
CA PRO A 679 11.56 -9.04 32.17
C PRO A 679 11.69 -10.55 31.97
N ALA A 680 11.13 -11.06 30.86
CA ALA A 680 11.18 -12.50 30.52
C ALA A 680 12.59 -13.02 30.20
N ASP A 681 13.56 -12.14 29.91
CA ASP A 681 14.98 -12.49 29.70
C ASP A 681 15.76 -12.73 31.01
N GLY A 682 15.10 -12.63 32.17
CA GLY A 682 15.64 -12.94 33.48
C GLY A 682 16.23 -11.73 34.20
N ASN A 683 17.45 -11.87 34.74
CA ASN A 683 18.16 -10.79 35.42
C ASN A 683 19.08 -10.04 34.42
N PRO A 684 19.69 -8.90 34.81
CA PRO A 684 20.55 -8.13 33.90
C PRO A 684 21.69 -8.97 33.30
N TYR A 685 22.26 -9.89 34.08
CA TYR A 685 23.38 -10.75 33.70
C TYR A 685 22.99 -11.81 32.65
N SER A 686 21.82 -12.46 32.81
CA SER A 686 21.30 -13.43 31.82
C SER A 686 20.85 -12.74 30.53
N ALA A 687 20.21 -11.57 30.65
CA ALA A 687 19.80 -10.76 29.50
C ALA A 687 21.02 -10.24 28.72
N ALA A 688 22.04 -9.71 29.40
CA ALA A 688 23.28 -9.27 28.77
C ALA A 688 23.99 -10.43 28.05
N LEU A 689 24.09 -11.61 28.67
CA LEU A 689 24.69 -12.80 28.05
C LEU A 689 23.89 -13.28 26.82
N LYS A 690 22.56 -13.18 26.85
CA LYS A 690 21.69 -13.50 25.69
C LYS A 690 21.91 -12.53 24.52
N LYS A 691 21.99 -11.22 24.78
CA LYS A 691 22.32 -10.21 23.76
C LYS A 691 23.76 -10.36 23.26
N ALA A 692 24.72 -10.67 24.13
CA ALA A 692 26.12 -10.92 23.78
C ALA A 692 26.27 -12.10 22.80
N LYS A 693 25.61 -13.23 23.09
CA LYS A 693 25.53 -14.38 22.17
C LYS A 693 24.94 -14.01 20.81
N SER A 694 23.84 -13.25 20.81
CA SER A 694 23.20 -12.77 19.58
C SER A 694 24.14 -11.90 18.73
N TYR A 695 24.81 -10.92 19.34
CA TYR A 695 25.76 -10.05 18.65
C TYR A 695 27.00 -10.79 18.15
N ASN A 696 27.51 -11.74 18.93
CA ASN A 696 28.68 -12.52 18.50
C ASN A 696 28.37 -13.34 17.24
N SER A 697 27.25 -14.05 17.22
CA SER A 697 26.81 -14.91 16.12
C SER A 697 26.33 -14.17 14.86
N SER A 698 26.23 -12.84 14.90
CA SER A 698 25.70 -12.03 13.78
C SER A 698 26.62 -10.91 13.30
N LEU A 699 27.46 -10.36 14.19
CA LEU A 699 28.34 -9.22 13.91
C LEU A 699 29.82 -9.49 14.19
N HIS A 700 30.20 -10.68 14.69
CA HIS A 700 31.58 -11.10 14.94
C HIS A 700 32.44 -9.99 15.56
N MET A 701 32.00 -9.46 16.70
CA MET A 701 32.56 -8.26 17.32
C MET A 701 33.81 -8.58 18.14
N SER A 702 34.70 -7.60 18.30
CA SER A 702 35.79 -7.66 19.29
C SER A 702 35.27 -7.60 20.72
N LYS A 703 36.07 -8.06 21.70
CA LYS A 703 35.73 -7.99 23.14
C LYS A 703 35.32 -6.56 23.55
N LYS A 704 36.06 -5.54 23.09
CA LYS A 704 35.74 -4.14 23.40
C LYS A 704 34.50 -3.63 22.66
N ALA A 705 34.34 -3.91 21.36
CA ALA A 705 33.15 -3.46 20.64
C ALA A 705 31.87 -4.06 21.24
N LEU A 706 31.92 -5.30 21.71
CA LEU A 706 30.80 -5.96 22.37
C LEU A 706 30.49 -5.35 23.75
N TYR A 707 31.51 -5.02 24.55
CA TYR A 707 31.34 -4.32 25.82
C TYR A 707 30.67 -2.95 25.63
N ASP A 708 31.21 -2.15 24.71
CA ASP A 708 30.69 -0.82 24.37
C ASP A 708 29.23 -0.90 23.89
N GLN A 709 28.87 -1.95 23.14
CA GLN A 709 27.51 -2.17 22.63
C GLN A 709 26.50 -2.59 23.71
N LEU A 710 26.92 -3.36 24.72
CA LEU A 710 26.06 -3.77 25.84
C LEU A 710 25.82 -2.63 26.83
N THR A 711 26.88 -1.87 27.15
CA THR A 711 26.81 -0.74 28.10
C THR A 711 26.21 0.54 27.50
N SER A 712 26.13 0.63 26.16
CA SER A 712 25.49 1.73 25.44
C SER A 712 24.06 2.00 25.91
N GLN A 713 23.87 3.17 26.53
CA GLN A 713 22.57 3.66 27.02
C GLN A 713 21.56 3.82 25.88
N VAL A 714 22.03 4.14 24.67
CA VAL A 714 21.17 4.27 23.47
C VAL A 714 20.52 2.93 23.09
N THR A 715 21.17 1.79 23.36
CA THR A 715 20.76 0.49 22.78
C THR A 715 20.34 -0.60 23.76
N HIS A 716 20.94 -0.70 24.96
CA HIS A 716 20.55 -1.74 25.95
C HIS A 716 20.69 -1.28 27.41
N GLY A 717 21.63 -0.37 27.71
CA GLY A 717 21.81 0.20 29.05
C GLY A 717 22.25 -0.79 30.14
N PHE A 718 22.90 -1.92 29.79
CA PHE A 718 23.39 -2.86 30.79
C PHE A 718 24.46 -2.23 31.69
N SER A 719 24.49 -2.63 32.96
CA SER A 719 25.56 -2.24 33.88
C SER A 719 26.92 -2.77 33.39
N SER A 720 28.01 -2.09 33.78
CA SER A 720 29.37 -2.57 33.55
C SER A 720 29.58 -4.00 34.07
N SER A 721 29.00 -4.35 35.22
CA SER A 721 29.08 -5.70 35.79
C SER A 721 28.33 -6.75 34.97
N ALA A 722 27.14 -6.42 34.44
CA ALA A 722 26.35 -7.32 33.60
C ALA A 722 26.99 -7.50 32.21
N ALA A 723 27.53 -6.44 31.62
CA ALA A 723 28.27 -6.50 30.36
C ALA A 723 29.58 -7.29 30.50
N GLN A 724 30.33 -7.09 31.60
CA GLN A 724 31.56 -7.85 31.88
C GLN A 724 31.26 -9.33 32.08
N TYR A 725 30.30 -9.67 32.96
CA TYR A 725 29.82 -11.05 33.14
C TYR A 725 29.40 -11.70 31.82
N ALA A 726 28.63 -10.98 30.99
CA ALA A 726 28.15 -11.48 29.71
C ALA A 726 29.26 -11.79 28.70
N ILE A 727 30.40 -11.12 28.82
CA ILE A 727 31.59 -11.35 28.02
C ILE A 727 32.40 -12.52 28.57
N ASP A 728 32.62 -12.58 29.89
CA ASP A 728 33.40 -13.65 30.51
C ASP A 728 32.68 -15.02 30.42
N HIS A 729 31.34 -15.02 30.40
CA HIS A 729 30.51 -16.22 30.20
C HIS A 729 30.14 -16.47 28.72
N LEU A 730 30.69 -15.70 27.78
CA LEU A 730 30.41 -15.84 26.34
C LEU A 730 31.13 -17.06 25.74
N ASN A 731 32.34 -17.35 26.22
CA ASN A 731 33.25 -18.39 25.73
C ASN A 731 33.48 -18.36 24.20
N VAL A 732 34.19 -17.34 23.72
CA VAL A 732 34.43 -17.07 22.29
C VAL A 732 35.90 -16.78 22.02
N ASP A 733 36.43 -17.32 20.91
CA ASP A 733 37.70 -16.88 20.35
C ASP A 733 37.50 -15.61 19.49
N TYR A 734 37.97 -14.48 20.01
CA TYR A 734 37.92 -13.20 19.33
C TYR A 734 38.89 -13.09 18.13
N LYS A 735 39.90 -13.96 18.02
CA LYS A 735 40.79 -14.03 16.86
C LYS A 735 40.07 -14.59 15.63
N GLU A 736 39.21 -15.60 15.83
CA GLU A 736 38.35 -16.10 14.75
C GLU A 736 37.26 -15.09 14.37
N ASN A 737 36.70 -14.32 15.32
CA ASN A 737 35.84 -13.17 14.97
C ASN A 737 36.57 -12.15 14.07
N ALA A 738 37.82 -11.81 14.40
CA ALA A 738 38.64 -10.91 13.59
C ALA A 738 38.88 -11.48 12.18
N LEU A 739 39.12 -12.79 12.06
CA LEU A 739 39.30 -13.48 10.78
C LEU A 739 38.00 -13.52 9.95
N VAL A 740 36.84 -13.75 10.56
CA VAL A 740 35.55 -13.64 9.86
C VAL A 740 35.32 -12.22 9.36
N ARG A 741 35.59 -11.19 10.18
CA ARG A 741 35.52 -9.78 9.75
C ARG A 741 36.51 -9.42 8.65
N ALA A 742 37.72 -9.96 8.68
CA ALA A 742 38.69 -9.79 7.60
C ALA A 742 38.17 -10.39 6.27
N ARG A 743 37.57 -11.58 6.31
CA ARG A 743 36.93 -12.22 5.15
C ARG A 743 35.73 -11.43 4.62
N GLU A 744 34.90 -10.85 5.48
CA GLU A 744 33.81 -9.94 5.06
C GLU A 744 34.32 -8.68 4.38
N TYR A 745 35.31 -8.00 4.96
CA TYR A 745 35.90 -6.78 4.39
C TYR A 745 36.56 -7.06 3.04
N ARG A 746 37.21 -8.22 2.87
CA ARG A 746 37.70 -8.66 1.57
C ARG A 746 36.54 -8.87 0.59
N LYS A 747 35.56 -9.72 0.94
CA LYS A 747 34.45 -10.13 0.06
C LYS A 747 33.57 -8.97 -0.44
N TYR A 748 33.27 -7.99 0.41
CA TYR A 748 32.28 -6.94 0.11
C TYR A 748 32.89 -5.58 -0.26
N ARG A 749 34.20 -5.39 -0.08
CA ARG A 749 34.88 -4.11 -0.32
C ARG A 749 36.24 -4.22 -1.02
N ASN A 750 36.71 -5.44 -1.34
CA ASN A 750 37.98 -5.72 -2.03
C ASN A 750 39.23 -5.08 -1.40
N LEU A 751 39.19 -4.77 -0.10
CA LEU A 751 40.23 -4.04 0.61
C LEU A 751 41.56 -4.82 0.68
N SER A 752 42.67 -4.09 0.74
CA SER A 752 44.01 -4.64 0.96
C SER A 752 44.20 -5.21 2.38
N LYS A 753 45.26 -6.01 2.61
CA LYS A 753 45.59 -6.53 3.95
C LYS A 753 45.79 -5.39 4.96
N THR A 754 46.42 -4.28 4.55
CA THR A 754 46.64 -3.09 5.39
C THR A 754 45.32 -2.41 5.77
N GLU A 755 44.46 -2.08 4.80
CA GLU A 755 43.17 -1.44 5.08
C GLU A 755 42.23 -2.31 5.94
N ILE A 756 42.35 -3.63 5.83
CA ILE A 756 41.62 -4.58 6.69
C ILE A 756 42.18 -4.53 8.12
N TYR A 757 43.50 -4.53 8.30
CA TYR A 757 44.15 -4.37 9.61
C TYR A 757 43.76 -3.05 10.28
N ASP A 758 43.79 -1.95 9.54
CA ASP A 758 43.43 -0.62 10.03
C ASP A 758 41.95 -0.56 10.45
N ARG A 759 41.05 -1.21 9.70
CA ARG A 759 39.62 -1.29 10.06
C ARG A 759 39.34 -2.20 11.25
N LEU A 760 40.10 -3.29 11.42
CA LEU A 760 39.98 -4.18 12.57
C LEU A 760 40.47 -3.47 13.86
N THR A 761 41.64 -2.82 13.81
CA THR A 761 42.22 -2.12 14.95
C THR A 761 41.60 -0.74 15.22
N SER A 762 40.88 -0.16 14.25
CA SER A 762 40.22 1.15 14.35
C SER A 762 39.40 1.31 15.66
N PRO A 763 39.69 2.35 16.46
CA PRO A 763 38.94 2.65 17.69
C PRO A 763 37.45 2.97 17.51
N SER A 764 37.00 3.27 16.29
CA SER A 764 35.60 3.57 15.97
C SER A 764 34.88 2.45 15.21
N ILE A 765 35.61 1.49 14.64
CA ILE A 765 35.04 0.42 13.80
C ILE A 765 35.23 -0.95 14.47
N GLY A 766 36.34 -1.66 14.23
CA GLY A 766 36.53 -3.03 14.70
C GLY A 766 36.87 -3.15 16.18
N LYS A 767 37.67 -2.22 16.73
CA LYS A 767 38.17 -2.22 18.12
C LYS A 767 38.85 -3.55 18.55
N PHE A 768 39.37 -4.33 17.60
CA PHE A 768 40.17 -5.52 17.88
C PHE A 768 41.55 -5.11 18.40
N THR A 769 42.16 -5.99 19.18
CA THR A 769 43.58 -5.91 19.55
C THR A 769 44.46 -6.07 18.32
N LYS A 770 45.73 -5.63 18.41
CA LYS A 770 46.69 -5.78 17.31
C LYS A 770 46.97 -7.26 17.03
N GLU A 771 46.93 -8.07 18.08
CA GLU A 771 47.19 -9.51 18.11
C GLU A 771 46.07 -10.28 17.38
N GLU A 772 44.81 -9.95 17.64
CA GLU A 772 43.64 -10.48 16.90
C GLU A 772 43.66 -10.06 15.43
N ALA A 773 43.97 -8.79 15.15
CA ALA A 773 44.04 -8.28 13.78
C ALA A 773 45.21 -8.91 12.99
N ASN A 774 46.39 -9.05 13.59
CA ASN A 774 47.54 -9.72 12.98
C ASN A 774 47.25 -11.20 12.66
N TYR A 775 46.62 -11.93 13.59
CA TYR A 775 46.16 -13.30 13.33
C TYR A 775 45.19 -13.35 12.15
N ALA A 776 44.19 -12.45 12.12
CA ALA A 776 43.22 -12.38 11.04
C ALA A 776 43.88 -12.14 9.68
N ILE A 777 44.84 -11.22 9.58
CA ILE A 777 45.59 -10.95 8.34
C ILE A 777 46.47 -12.14 7.92
N GLN A 778 47.13 -12.80 8.87
CA GLN A 778 47.95 -13.98 8.60
C GLN A 778 47.11 -15.15 8.05
N LYS A 779 45.87 -15.31 8.55
CA LYS A 779 44.95 -16.39 8.17
C LYS A 779 43.98 -16.02 7.03
N LEU A 780 44.03 -14.79 6.50
CA LEU A 780 43.10 -14.29 5.48
C LEU A 780 43.28 -14.95 4.10
N GLY A 781 44.50 -15.36 3.76
CA GLY A 781 44.86 -15.85 2.42
C GLY A 781 45.07 -14.75 1.38
N ASP A 782 45.43 -15.19 0.18
CA ASP A 782 45.92 -14.35 -0.94
C ASP A 782 45.15 -14.60 -2.26
N LYS A 783 43.88 -15.00 -2.16
CA LYS A 783 42.94 -15.18 -3.29
C LYS A 783 41.61 -14.49 -2.99
#